data_AF-A0A7W0REE3-F1
#
_entry.id   AF-A0A7W0REE3-F1
#
_cell.length_a   1.000
_cell.length_b   1.000
_cell.length_c   1.000
_cell.angle_alpha   90.00
_cell.angle_beta   90.00
_cell.angle_gamma   90.00
#
_symmetry.space_group_name_H-M   'P 1'
#
loop_
_entity.id
_entity.type
_entity.pdbx_description
1 polymer ?
#
loop_
_entity_poly.entity_id
_entity_poly.type
_entity_poly.pdbx_seq_one_letter_code
_entity_poly.pdbx_strand_id
1 'polypeptide(L)'
;MKELDPAMQPARLVVLASGIGSRLRSKTCPKPLVELGGISLVERALAGARHAGFDEVVVVTGHRAEQIDQHVLEVSRRRGIAVTVVRNERYREGNGLSALAARDAVGCEPFALVMADHVFSPSLLQRLKQASVEPGEVLVAVDTGLGLAAGVDPGDAMKVRIADGCIRAIGKQLAVYDAFDVGAFVGGPALFDAVEIAAAAGDSSLAGAIQVLADASVARPLPIGDEEWWFDVDTPRDHRNGSRHVFRVTEKPLDGAIAAQLNRTLSQRVVTPALLALFPRITPNQVTLIAFAVAVVAAAGFVVGAPLAAALLLWLASVLDGSDGEVARLTYRSSPYGGVLDAVLDRAADGIVFTGAAIYLATDAHLGDLLGGAQVPLALSVSGAALVGHLLVSYTTAKAAIDLGHRYRGTLLGGGRGRDLRLFVVTLGALAAVVEPVALLVALAAVALLSAWIVVVRLRRSWWAAGPGSQYAGVRAVALDFDGTVADSMGFLTDLAVGLLVDELGFERAEAARQYLATAGSTFATQLDEIAQGQPGLAQVASRFEAEKTLRMGRCEMFTDVVPAVESLAAAGVPVLLCSSTRAPLVRDFCEHYGLLQRFASVDGWDPGHTKSVQLVSGVAAAGFAGHEVVFVGDARRDADVARSAGTRFVGLVRAGHPDCLAGSGAKVVGSLSE
;
A
#
# COMPACT_ATOMS: atom_id res chain seq x y z
N MET A 1 21.13 8.87 7.40
CA MET A 1 21.02 8.59 5.95
C MET A 1 22.01 9.49 5.24
N LYS A 2 22.95 8.96 4.45
CA LYS A 2 23.74 9.80 3.53
C LYS A 2 22.75 10.44 2.54
N GLU A 3 22.78 11.75 2.38
CA GLU A 3 22.06 12.42 1.30
C GLU A 3 22.52 11.81 -0.03
N LEU A 4 21.57 11.32 -0.83
CA LEU A 4 21.83 10.76 -2.16
C LEU A 4 22.25 11.92 -3.08
N ASP A 5 23.46 11.85 -3.64
CA ASP A 5 23.91 12.84 -4.63
C ASP A 5 23.14 12.62 -5.96
N PRO A 6 22.33 13.61 -6.40
CA PRO A 6 21.60 13.51 -7.67
C PRO A 6 22.51 13.32 -8.88
N ALA A 7 23.78 13.77 -8.81
CA ALA A 7 24.75 13.60 -9.90
C ALA A 7 25.18 12.14 -10.12
N MET A 8 24.95 11.27 -9.13
CA MET A 8 25.26 9.85 -9.20
C MET A 8 24.07 8.98 -9.61
N GLN A 9 22.92 9.58 -9.94
CA GLN A 9 21.72 8.89 -10.40
C GLN A 9 21.64 8.86 -11.93
N PRO A 10 21.14 7.77 -12.53
CA PRO A 10 21.12 7.65 -13.98
C PRO A 10 20.08 8.57 -14.63
N ALA A 11 20.50 9.49 -15.48
CA ALA A 11 19.60 10.32 -16.29
C ALA A 11 19.00 9.55 -17.48
N ARG A 12 19.78 8.62 -18.04
CA ARG A 12 19.44 7.86 -19.25
C ARG A 12 19.16 6.38 -18.94
N LEU A 13 18.25 5.80 -19.73
CA LEU A 13 18.06 4.35 -19.79
C LEU A 13 18.57 3.81 -21.12
N VAL A 14 19.46 2.83 -21.10
CA VAL A 14 19.91 2.07 -22.27
C VAL A 14 19.06 0.82 -22.41
N VAL A 15 18.48 0.61 -23.59
CA VAL A 15 17.65 -0.57 -23.91
C VAL A 15 18.36 -1.39 -24.98
N LEU A 16 18.78 -2.60 -24.64
CA LEU A 16 19.44 -3.50 -25.59
C LEU A 16 18.41 -4.29 -26.40
N ALA A 17 18.21 -3.90 -27.65
CA ALA A 17 17.25 -4.47 -28.60
C ALA A 17 17.93 -5.17 -29.81
N SER A 18 19.17 -5.63 -29.65
CA SER A 18 20.02 -6.14 -30.73
C SER A 18 19.96 -7.67 -30.96
N GLY A 19 19.24 -8.42 -30.12
CA GLY A 19 19.22 -9.89 -30.13
C GLY A 19 18.50 -10.53 -31.33
N ILE A 20 18.98 -11.71 -31.76
CA ILE A 20 18.47 -12.47 -32.93
C ILE A 20 17.13 -13.16 -32.64
N GLY A 21 16.85 -13.48 -31.37
CA GLY A 21 15.55 -14.00 -30.94
C GLY A 21 15.18 -15.40 -31.43
N SER A 22 16.15 -16.30 -31.58
CA SER A 22 16.01 -17.61 -32.25
C SER A 22 15.03 -18.61 -31.62
N ARG A 23 14.64 -18.45 -30.34
CA ARG A 23 13.80 -19.40 -29.57
C ARG A 23 12.30 -19.13 -29.67
N LEU A 24 11.88 -17.92 -30.03
CA LEU A 24 10.49 -17.58 -30.31
C LEU A 24 10.19 -17.95 -31.77
N ARG A 25 9.24 -18.86 -32.01
CA ARG A 25 8.85 -19.45 -33.31
C ARG A 25 8.48 -18.46 -34.42
N SER A 26 8.44 -17.15 -34.14
CA SER A 26 8.19 -16.08 -35.09
C SER A 26 9.46 -15.82 -35.93
N LYS A 27 9.61 -16.53 -37.05
CA LYS A 27 10.63 -16.18 -38.06
C LYS A 27 10.37 -14.81 -38.71
N THR A 28 9.20 -14.20 -38.51
CA THR A 28 8.73 -13.00 -39.22
C THR A 28 8.82 -11.70 -38.42
N CYS A 29 8.71 -11.70 -37.09
CA CYS A 29 8.77 -10.49 -36.25
C CYS A 29 9.97 -10.51 -35.28
N PRO A 30 10.81 -9.44 -35.22
CA PRO A 30 11.86 -9.27 -34.21
C PRO A 30 11.31 -9.35 -32.78
N LYS A 31 12.03 -9.99 -31.86
CA LYS A 31 11.63 -10.11 -30.44
C LYS A 31 11.21 -8.79 -29.79
N PRO A 32 11.95 -7.67 -29.93
CA PRO A 32 11.56 -6.39 -29.32
C PRO A 32 10.18 -5.87 -29.79
N LEU A 33 9.69 -6.32 -30.95
CA LEU A 33 8.40 -5.96 -31.52
C LEU A 33 7.26 -6.92 -31.14
N VAL A 34 7.55 -8.00 -30.40
CA VAL A 34 6.51 -8.91 -29.88
C VAL A 34 5.60 -8.13 -28.93
N GLU A 35 4.29 -8.24 -29.12
CA GLU A 35 3.30 -7.55 -28.28
C GLU A 35 2.99 -8.32 -27.01
N LEU A 36 2.94 -7.62 -25.89
CA LEU A 36 2.53 -8.15 -24.59
C LEU A 36 1.57 -7.16 -23.93
N GLY A 37 0.31 -7.56 -23.76
CA GLY A 37 -0.71 -6.68 -23.16
C GLY A 37 -0.97 -5.40 -23.97
N GLY A 38 -1.01 -5.50 -25.31
CA GLY A 38 -1.42 -4.43 -26.22
C GLY A 38 -0.32 -3.46 -26.68
N ILE A 39 0.93 -3.64 -26.23
CA ILE A 39 2.09 -2.88 -26.72
C ILE A 39 3.30 -3.80 -26.90
N SER A 40 4.21 -3.46 -27.82
CA SER A 40 5.47 -4.20 -28.02
C SER A 40 6.38 -4.16 -26.78
N LEU A 41 7.27 -5.14 -26.62
CA LEU A 41 8.25 -5.17 -25.52
C LEU A 41 9.13 -3.90 -25.50
N VAL A 42 9.60 -3.43 -26.66
CA VAL A 42 10.39 -2.19 -26.74
C VAL A 42 9.57 -0.96 -26.36
N GLU A 43 8.32 -0.87 -26.82
CA GLU A 43 7.42 0.23 -26.41
C GLU A 43 7.17 0.21 -24.90
N ARG A 44 7.06 -0.98 -24.30
CA ARG A 44 6.91 -1.14 -22.85
C ARG A 44 8.14 -0.61 -22.10
N ALA A 45 9.35 -0.92 -22.57
CA ALA A 45 10.58 -0.37 -22.00
C ALA A 45 10.63 1.17 -22.12
N LEU A 46 10.31 1.72 -23.30
CA LEU A 46 10.28 3.18 -23.52
C LEU A 46 9.25 3.88 -22.61
N ALA A 47 8.03 3.35 -22.55
CA ALA A 47 6.97 3.94 -21.76
C ALA A 47 7.21 3.78 -20.25
N GLY A 48 7.78 2.65 -19.83
CA GLY A 48 8.23 2.40 -18.47
C GLY A 48 9.35 3.37 -18.06
N ALA A 49 10.32 3.62 -18.92
CA ALA A 49 11.39 4.59 -18.68
C ALA A 49 10.84 6.00 -18.45
N ARG A 50 9.94 6.45 -19.32
CA ARG A 50 9.29 7.75 -19.17
C ARG A 50 8.47 7.84 -17.88
N HIS A 51 7.77 6.77 -17.53
CA HIS A 51 7.00 6.70 -16.28
C HIS A 51 7.89 6.70 -15.02
N ALA A 52 9.07 6.10 -15.11
CA ALA A 52 10.06 6.09 -14.03
C ALA A 52 10.80 7.42 -13.86
N GLY A 53 10.71 8.32 -14.84
CA GLY A 53 11.33 9.64 -14.80
C GLY A 53 12.72 9.70 -15.41
N PHE A 54 13.09 8.79 -16.31
CA PHE A 54 14.28 8.95 -17.15
C PHE A 54 14.09 10.09 -18.16
N ASP A 55 15.15 10.84 -18.42
CA ASP A 55 15.13 12.03 -19.29
C ASP A 55 15.22 11.64 -20.76
N GLU A 56 16.01 10.60 -21.06
CA GLU A 56 16.27 10.10 -22.40
C GLU A 56 16.41 8.57 -22.39
N VAL A 57 15.99 7.92 -23.48
CA VAL A 57 16.21 6.49 -23.70
C VAL A 57 17.13 6.26 -24.88
N VAL A 58 18.22 5.53 -24.67
CA VAL A 58 19.14 5.10 -25.72
C VAL A 58 18.77 3.67 -26.13
N VAL A 59 18.28 3.46 -27.35
CA VAL A 59 17.92 2.13 -27.83
C VAL A 59 19.02 1.62 -28.75
N VAL A 60 19.66 0.52 -28.34
CA VAL A 60 20.69 -0.14 -29.15
C VAL A 60 20.05 -1.22 -30.01
N THR A 61 20.08 -1.04 -31.33
CA THR A 61 19.54 -1.98 -32.31
C THR A 61 20.64 -2.73 -33.06
N GLY A 62 20.29 -3.85 -33.67
CA GLY A 62 21.24 -4.72 -34.38
C GLY A 62 20.52 -5.57 -35.42
N HIS A 63 20.16 -6.81 -35.07
CA HIS A 63 19.39 -7.67 -35.97
C HIS A 63 18.04 -7.02 -36.37
N ARG A 64 17.84 -6.80 -37.68
CA ARG A 64 16.64 -6.11 -38.24
C ARG A 64 16.43 -4.70 -37.68
N ALA A 65 17.53 -3.96 -37.52
CA ALA A 65 17.52 -2.60 -37.00
C ALA A 65 16.50 -1.71 -37.71
N GLU A 66 16.33 -1.77 -39.04
CA GLU A 66 15.40 -0.89 -39.76
C GLU A 66 13.95 -0.99 -39.24
N GLN A 67 13.48 -2.20 -38.94
CA GLN A 67 12.12 -2.42 -38.42
C GLN A 67 11.98 -1.90 -36.99
N ILE A 68 13.00 -2.14 -36.16
CA ILE A 68 13.01 -1.73 -34.76
C ILE A 68 13.14 -0.20 -34.66
N ASP A 69 14.07 0.40 -35.39
CA ASP A 69 14.30 1.84 -35.47
C ASP A 69 13.02 2.58 -35.89
N GLN A 70 12.35 2.11 -36.95
CA GLN A 70 11.10 2.73 -37.43
C GLN A 70 10.02 2.72 -36.35
N HIS A 71 9.83 1.59 -35.66
CA HIS A 71 8.86 1.45 -34.59
C HIS A 71 9.21 2.30 -33.38
N VAL A 72 10.48 2.31 -32.96
CA VAL A 72 10.99 3.13 -31.84
C VAL A 72 10.77 4.62 -32.11
N LEU A 73 11.07 5.09 -33.32
CA LEU A 73 10.88 6.49 -33.72
C LEU A 73 9.39 6.86 -33.88
N GLU A 74 8.52 5.91 -34.27
CA GLU A 74 7.06 6.10 -34.22
C GLU A 74 6.59 6.29 -32.78
N VAL A 75 6.98 5.39 -31.87
CA VAL A 75 6.61 5.42 -30.46
C VAL A 75 7.11 6.70 -29.79
N SER A 76 8.36 7.09 -30.05
CA SER A 76 8.97 8.34 -29.55
C SER A 76 8.11 9.56 -29.91
N ARG A 77 7.74 9.73 -31.19
CA ARG A 77 6.90 10.84 -31.65
C ARG A 77 5.49 10.78 -31.07
N ARG A 78 4.89 9.60 -31.04
CA ARG A 78 3.51 9.40 -30.54
C ARG A 78 3.38 9.67 -29.04
N ARG A 79 4.41 9.35 -28.26
CA ARG A 79 4.39 9.45 -26.79
C ARG A 79 5.18 10.64 -26.24
N GLY A 80 5.91 11.38 -27.08
CA GLY A 80 6.76 12.48 -26.63
C GLY A 80 7.92 12.01 -25.74
N ILE A 81 8.55 10.89 -26.10
CA ILE A 81 9.70 10.31 -25.37
C ILE A 81 10.97 10.68 -26.13
N ALA A 82 11.94 11.29 -25.44
CA ALA A 82 13.26 11.53 -26.03
C ALA A 82 13.98 10.19 -26.21
N VAL A 83 14.29 9.85 -27.46
CA VAL A 83 14.93 8.58 -27.82
C VAL A 83 16.07 8.81 -28.78
N THR A 84 17.24 8.25 -28.45
CA THR A 84 18.39 8.15 -29.33
C THR A 84 18.56 6.70 -29.75
N VAL A 85 18.63 6.44 -31.06
CA VAL A 85 18.82 5.10 -31.60
C VAL A 85 20.28 4.92 -31.99
N VAL A 86 20.90 3.85 -31.50
CA VAL A 86 22.29 3.50 -31.76
C VAL A 86 22.34 2.13 -32.44
N ARG A 87 23.10 2.02 -33.54
CA ARG A 87 23.23 0.76 -34.27
C ARG A 87 24.51 0.03 -33.88
N ASN A 88 24.38 -1.23 -33.47
CA ASN A 88 25.50 -2.14 -33.30
C ASN A 88 25.59 -3.12 -34.48
N GLU A 89 26.57 -2.92 -35.36
CA GLU A 89 26.84 -3.82 -36.49
C GLU A 89 27.36 -5.19 -36.03
N ARG A 90 28.01 -5.25 -34.86
CA ARG A 90 28.62 -6.44 -34.25
C ARG A 90 27.65 -7.20 -33.35
N TYR A 91 26.34 -7.09 -33.58
CA TYR A 91 25.30 -7.68 -32.72
C TYR A 91 25.37 -9.22 -32.60
N ARG A 92 26.04 -9.92 -33.53
CA ARG A 92 26.24 -11.38 -33.48
C ARG A 92 27.33 -11.80 -32.51
N GLU A 93 28.18 -10.88 -32.11
CA GLU A 93 29.37 -11.19 -31.34
C GLU A 93 29.10 -11.17 -29.83
N GLY A 94 28.02 -10.56 -29.33
CA GLY A 94 27.66 -10.63 -27.91
C GLY A 94 26.81 -9.44 -27.43
N ASN A 95 26.07 -9.61 -26.34
CA ASN A 95 25.28 -8.52 -25.76
C ASN A 95 26.15 -7.47 -25.05
N GLY A 96 27.35 -7.82 -24.57
CA GLY A 96 28.31 -6.86 -24.02
C GLY A 96 28.71 -5.81 -25.06
N LEU A 97 29.02 -6.23 -26.30
CA LEU A 97 29.33 -5.30 -27.39
C LEU A 97 28.14 -4.41 -27.78
N SER A 98 26.91 -4.86 -27.51
CA SER A 98 25.73 -4.00 -27.69
C SER A 98 25.64 -2.94 -26.59
N ALA A 99 26.02 -3.27 -25.35
CA ALA A 99 26.18 -2.25 -24.32
C ALA A 99 27.28 -1.24 -24.70
N LEU A 100 28.45 -1.72 -25.15
CA LEU A 100 29.57 -0.88 -25.56
C LEU A 100 29.21 0.13 -26.66
N ALA A 101 28.34 -0.25 -27.61
CA ALA A 101 27.88 0.67 -28.65
C ALA A 101 27.18 1.92 -28.09
N ALA A 102 26.59 1.86 -26.88
CA ALA A 102 25.95 2.99 -26.24
C ALA A 102 26.92 4.01 -25.60
N ARG A 103 28.23 3.70 -25.52
CA ARG A 103 29.25 4.50 -24.81
C ARG A 103 29.21 5.98 -25.18
N ASP A 104 29.23 6.29 -26.48
CA ASP A 104 29.24 7.67 -26.96
C ASP A 104 27.92 8.41 -26.68
N ALA A 105 26.80 7.69 -26.65
CA ALA A 105 25.48 8.28 -26.41
C ALA A 105 25.23 8.59 -24.94
N VAL A 106 25.78 7.78 -24.01
CA VAL A 106 25.64 8.03 -22.57
C VAL A 106 26.76 8.88 -21.98
N GLY A 107 27.94 8.91 -22.60
CA GLY A 107 29.10 9.67 -22.15
C GLY A 107 29.67 9.15 -20.82
N CYS A 108 30.06 10.08 -19.94
CA CYS A 108 30.65 9.77 -18.64
C CYS A 108 29.63 9.71 -17.49
N GLU A 109 28.34 9.93 -17.78
CA GLU A 109 27.29 9.99 -16.78
C GLU A 109 26.79 8.58 -16.40
N PRO A 110 26.31 8.38 -15.16
CA PRO A 110 25.61 7.16 -14.79
C PRO A 110 24.41 6.88 -15.71
N PHE A 111 24.18 5.61 -16.01
CA PHE A 111 23.05 5.17 -16.81
C PHE A 111 22.45 3.88 -16.26
N ALA A 112 21.15 3.70 -16.47
CA ALA A 112 20.50 2.41 -16.27
C ALA A 112 20.57 1.63 -17.59
N LEU A 113 20.64 0.30 -17.53
CA LEU A 113 20.62 -0.57 -18.70
C LEU A 113 19.64 -1.71 -18.48
N VAL A 114 18.81 -1.99 -19.49
CA VAL A 114 17.86 -3.11 -19.47
C VAL A 114 17.85 -3.87 -20.79
N MET A 115 17.50 -5.15 -20.72
CA MET A 115 17.27 -5.98 -21.88
C MET A 115 15.87 -5.73 -22.47
N ALA A 116 15.74 -5.59 -23.79
CA ALA A 116 14.46 -5.30 -24.44
C ALA A 116 13.46 -6.47 -24.44
N ASP A 117 13.94 -7.70 -24.19
CA ASP A 117 13.13 -8.91 -24.07
C ASP A 117 12.69 -9.21 -22.63
N HIS A 118 13.13 -8.40 -21.67
CA HIS A 118 12.74 -8.49 -20.27
C HIS A 118 11.63 -7.48 -19.97
N VAL A 119 10.71 -7.88 -19.10
CA VAL A 119 9.58 -7.07 -18.64
C VAL A 119 9.69 -6.89 -17.15
N PHE A 120 9.54 -5.64 -16.70
CA PHE A 120 9.75 -5.23 -15.33
C PHE A 120 8.51 -4.57 -14.74
N SER A 121 8.33 -4.67 -13.43
CA SER A 121 7.38 -3.82 -12.71
C SER A 121 7.76 -2.33 -12.85
N PRO A 122 6.78 -1.41 -12.90
CA PRO A 122 7.08 0.03 -12.96
C PRO A 122 7.94 0.54 -11.78
N SER A 123 7.76 -0.03 -10.59
CA SER A 123 8.52 0.31 -9.38
C SER A 123 9.99 -0.08 -9.49
N LEU A 124 10.32 -1.19 -10.16
CA LEU A 124 11.71 -1.58 -10.38
C LEU A 124 12.44 -0.56 -11.26
N LEU A 125 11.82 -0.07 -12.33
CA LEU A 125 12.42 0.99 -13.16
C LEU A 125 12.63 2.30 -12.39
N GLN A 126 11.70 2.66 -11.49
CA GLN A 126 11.86 3.81 -10.59
C GLN A 126 13.04 3.59 -9.62
N ARG A 127 13.21 2.37 -9.11
CA ARG A 127 14.34 2.02 -8.26
C ARG A 127 15.67 2.14 -9.00
N LEU A 128 15.74 1.68 -10.25
CA LEU A 128 16.93 1.89 -11.10
C LEU A 128 17.23 3.39 -11.26
N LYS A 129 16.21 4.22 -11.50
CA LYS A 129 16.35 5.68 -11.61
C LYS A 129 16.86 6.35 -10.32
N GLN A 130 16.45 5.83 -9.16
CA GLN A 130 16.80 6.38 -7.84
C GLN A 130 18.13 5.85 -7.29
N ALA A 131 18.68 4.78 -7.87
CA ALA A 131 19.92 4.19 -7.43
C ALA A 131 21.12 5.10 -7.73
N SER A 132 22.08 5.14 -6.80
CA SER A 132 23.33 5.90 -6.97
C SER A 132 24.49 4.94 -7.18
N VAL A 133 25.28 5.21 -8.22
CA VAL A 133 26.46 4.42 -8.59
C VAL A 133 27.66 5.34 -8.80
N GLU A 134 28.82 4.92 -8.31
CA GLU A 134 30.08 5.61 -8.58
C GLU A 134 30.56 5.30 -10.01
N PRO A 135 31.37 6.16 -10.67
CA PRO A 135 31.82 5.94 -12.04
C PRO A 135 32.55 4.60 -12.27
N GLY A 136 33.21 4.08 -11.22
CA GLY A 136 33.95 2.82 -11.21
C GLY A 136 33.11 1.58 -10.89
N GLU A 137 31.82 1.73 -10.60
CA GLU A 137 30.98 0.67 -10.07
C GLU A 137 29.85 0.26 -11.01
N VAL A 138 29.25 -0.89 -10.72
CA VAL A 138 27.99 -1.33 -11.31
C VAL A 138 27.06 -1.90 -10.23
N LEU A 139 25.79 -1.55 -10.32
CA LEU A 139 24.71 -2.20 -9.60
C LEU A 139 24.01 -3.19 -10.53
N VAL A 140 23.85 -4.43 -10.09
CA VAL A 140 23.10 -5.47 -10.81
C VAL A 140 21.79 -5.71 -10.07
N ALA A 141 20.65 -5.53 -10.74
CA ALA A 141 19.38 -5.88 -10.16
C ALA A 141 19.29 -7.40 -9.98
N VAL A 142 18.99 -7.85 -8.76
CA VAL A 142 18.98 -9.28 -8.42
C VAL A 142 17.69 -9.69 -7.73
N ASP A 143 17.22 -10.89 -8.07
CA ASP A 143 16.07 -11.53 -7.47
C ASP A 143 16.51 -12.61 -6.49
N THR A 144 16.49 -12.29 -5.20
CA THR A 144 16.78 -13.20 -4.09
C THR A 144 15.61 -14.13 -3.78
N GLY A 145 14.42 -13.84 -4.29
CA GLY A 145 13.25 -14.72 -4.27
C GLY A 145 13.29 -15.80 -5.36
N LEU A 146 14.36 -15.88 -6.14
CA LEU A 146 14.62 -16.93 -7.14
C LEU A 146 13.44 -17.13 -8.11
N GLY A 147 12.85 -16.04 -8.61
CA GLY A 147 11.81 -16.08 -9.62
C GLY A 147 10.41 -16.42 -9.11
N LEU A 148 10.20 -16.52 -7.79
CA LEU A 148 8.90 -16.88 -7.19
C LEU A 148 7.76 -15.93 -7.61
N ALA A 149 8.04 -14.65 -7.83
CA ALA A 149 7.01 -13.64 -8.15
C ALA A 149 6.37 -13.85 -9.54
N ALA A 150 7.15 -14.25 -10.55
CA ALA A 150 6.71 -14.37 -11.93
C ALA A 150 6.78 -15.79 -12.52
N GLY A 151 7.43 -16.73 -11.83
CA GLY A 151 7.59 -18.12 -12.27
C GLY A 151 8.71 -18.32 -13.29
N VAL A 152 9.88 -17.73 -13.05
CA VAL A 152 11.08 -17.87 -13.91
C VAL A 152 11.67 -19.28 -13.79
N ASP A 153 12.14 -19.86 -14.90
CA ASP A 153 12.77 -21.19 -14.91
C ASP A 153 14.23 -21.11 -14.38
N PRO A 154 14.55 -21.77 -13.26
CA PRO A 154 15.92 -21.80 -12.73
C PRO A 154 16.97 -22.37 -13.68
N GLY A 155 16.56 -23.18 -14.66
CA GLY A 155 17.44 -23.80 -15.64
C GLY A 155 17.98 -22.86 -16.71
N ASP A 156 17.25 -21.78 -17.03
CA ASP A 156 17.67 -20.80 -18.05
C ASP A 156 18.12 -19.45 -17.45
N ALA A 157 17.83 -19.22 -16.16
CA ALA A 157 18.20 -18.01 -15.44
C ALA A 157 19.72 -17.80 -15.34
N MET A 158 20.13 -16.53 -15.40
CA MET A 158 21.48 -16.11 -15.06
C MET A 158 21.61 -16.05 -13.54
N LYS A 159 22.55 -16.81 -12.95
CA LYS A 159 22.68 -16.92 -11.50
C LYS A 159 23.77 -15.98 -10.99
N VAL A 160 23.60 -15.51 -9.75
CA VAL A 160 24.51 -14.59 -9.08
C VAL A 160 24.87 -15.15 -7.70
N ARG A 161 26.16 -15.16 -7.37
CA ARG A 161 26.69 -15.43 -6.03
C ARG A 161 27.02 -14.10 -5.35
N ILE A 162 26.51 -13.91 -4.14
CA ILE A 162 26.68 -12.70 -3.35
C ILE A 162 27.44 -13.05 -2.06
N ALA A 163 28.47 -12.26 -1.74
CA ALA A 163 29.17 -12.34 -0.46
C ALA A 163 29.70 -10.97 -0.06
N ASP A 164 29.64 -10.64 1.23
CA ASP A 164 30.11 -9.38 1.81
C ASP A 164 29.51 -8.12 1.14
N GLY A 165 28.24 -8.21 0.73
CA GLY A 165 27.54 -7.11 0.05
C GLY A 165 28.01 -6.86 -1.39
N CYS A 166 28.83 -7.73 -1.96
CA CYS A 166 29.32 -7.65 -3.34
C CYS A 166 28.92 -8.89 -4.14
N ILE A 167 28.88 -8.75 -5.47
CA ILE A 167 28.76 -9.88 -6.38
C ILE A 167 30.14 -10.52 -6.50
N ARG A 168 30.20 -11.84 -6.34
CA ARG A 168 31.44 -12.63 -6.44
C ARG A 168 31.51 -13.45 -7.71
N ALA A 169 30.37 -13.93 -8.19
CA ALA A 169 30.31 -14.68 -9.42
C ALA A 169 28.96 -14.48 -10.12
N ILE A 170 28.98 -14.48 -11.45
CA ILE A 170 27.78 -14.45 -12.29
C ILE A 170 27.93 -15.50 -13.40
N GLY A 171 26.86 -16.28 -13.66
CA GLY A 171 26.90 -17.28 -14.72
C GLY A 171 25.69 -18.22 -14.72
N LYS A 172 25.37 -18.80 -15.87
CA LYS A 172 24.26 -19.78 -15.99
C LYS A 172 24.54 -21.11 -15.29
N GLN A 173 25.81 -21.52 -15.27
CA GLN A 173 26.25 -22.83 -14.78
C GLN A 173 26.74 -22.82 -13.32
N LEU A 174 26.43 -21.77 -12.55
CA LEU A 174 26.78 -21.74 -11.13
C LEU A 174 26.02 -22.83 -10.37
N ALA A 175 26.77 -23.62 -9.60
CA ALA A 175 26.23 -24.66 -8.71
C ALA A 175 25.72 -24.07 -7.39
N VAL A 176 26.38 -23.02 -6.89
CA VAL A 176 26.01 -22.30 -5.67
C VAL A 176 25.74 -20.85 -6.05
N TYR A 177 24.54 -20.36 -5.72
CA TYR A 177 24.07 -19.03 -6.07
C TYR A 177 23.05 -18.55 -5.02
N ASP A 178 22.93 -17.23 -4.89
CA ASP A 178 22.05 -16.57 -3.91
C ASP A 178 20.86 -15.87 -4.57
N ALA A 179 20.98 -15.54 -5.86
CA ALA A 179 19.97 -14.78 -6.58
C ALA A 179 20.01 -15.07 -8.10
N PHE A 180 18.99 -14.61 -8.81
CA PHE A 180 19.01 -14.48 -10.27
C PHE A 180 19.31 -13.04 -10.70
N ASP A 181 20.09 -12.88 -11.76
CA ASP A 181 20.22 -11.61 -12.48
C ASP A 181 18.90 -11.34 -13.22
N VAL A 182 18.38 -10.14 -13.01
CA VAL A 182 17.10 -9.65 -13.53
C VAL A 182 17.23 -9.10 -14.96
N GLY A 183 18.45 -8.94 -15.48
CA GLY A 183 18.69 -8.31 -16.79
C GLY A 183 18.52 -6.79 -16.75
N ALA A 184 18.74 -6.19 -15.57
CA ALA A 184 18.67 -4.76 -15.34
C ALA A 184 19.86 -4.29 -14.49
N PHE A 185 20.46 -3.16 -14.85
CA PHE A 185 21.73 -2.69 -14.31
C PHE A 185 21.71 -1.17 -14.13
N VAL A 186 22.54 -0.65 -13.21
CA VAL A 186 22.89 0.77 -13.13
C VAL A 186 24.41 0.86 -13.11
N GLY A 187 24.99 1.44 -14.15
CA GLY A 187 26.44 1.43 -14.35
C GLY A 187 27.02 2.82 -14.58
N GLY A 188 28.30 2.97 -14.25
CA GLY A 188 29.16 4.06 -14.71
C GLY A 188 30.00 3.67 -15.94
N PRO A 189 30.91 4.55 -16.39
CA PRO A 189 31.79 4.31 -17.54
C PRO A 189 32.62 3.03 -17.45
N ALA A 190 32.97 2.59 -16.23
CA ALA A 190 33.73 1.36 -16.01
C ALA A 190 33.03 0.10 -16.54
N LEU A 191 31.71 0.12 -16.72
CA LEU A 191 30.99 -0.99 -17.37
C LEU A 191 31.48 -1.20 -18.81
N PHE A 192 31.76 -0.14 -19.54
CA PHE A 192 32.24 -0.23 -20.92
C PHE A 192 33.68 -0.74 -20.99
N ASP A 193 34.55 -0.25 -20.11
CA ASP A 193 35.93 -0.73 -20.03
C ASP A 193 35.98 -2.22 -19.64
N ALA A 194 35.09 -2.65 -18.73
CA ALA A 194 34.94 -4.06 -18.37
C ALA A 194 34.45 -4.94 -19.54
N VAL A 195 33.57 -4.42 -20.40
CA VAL A 195 33.16 -5.12 -21.63
C VAL A 195 34.35 -5.32 -22.55
N GLU A 196 35.19 -4.31 -22.74
CA GLU A 196 36.38 -4.41 -23.60
C GLU A 196 37.38 -5.44 -23.04
N ILE A 197 37.61 -5.43 -21.73
CA ILE A 197 38.48 -6.39 -21.04
C ILE A 197 37.94 -7.82 -21.21
N ALA A 198 36.65 -8.04 -20.94
CA ALA A 198 36.03 -9.36 -21.07
C ALA A 198 36.07 -9.86 -22.51
N ALA A 199 35.77 -8.99 -23.49
CA ALA A 199 35.81 -9.34 -24.91
C ALA A 199 37.22 -9.71 -25.37
N ALA A 200 38.26 -9.01 -24.88
CA ALA A 200 39.65 -9.36 -25.14
C ALA A 200 40.05 -10.73 -24.54
N ALA A 201 39.41 -11.12 -23.44
CA ALA A 201 39.56 -12.44 -22.82
C ALA A 201 38.68 -13.54 -23.49
N GLY A 202 37.93 -13.20 -24.54
CA GLY A 202 37.09 -14.14 -25.29
C GLY A 202 35.64 -14.25 -24.82
N ASP A 203 35.21 -13.43 -23.86
CA ASP A 203 33.81 -13.35 -23.41
C ASP A 203 33.23 -11.96 -23.68
N SER A 204 32.55 -11.84 -24.81
CA SER A 204 31.85 -10.63 -25.27
C SER A 204 30.44 -10.46 -24.67
N SER A 205 30.09 -11.25 -23.64
CA SER A 205 28.82 -11.13 -22.95
C SER A 205 28.84 -10.03 -21.88
N LEU A 206 27.65 -9.49 -21.57
CA LEU A 206 27.49 -8.56 -20.45
C LEU A 206 27.82 -9.25 -19.12
N ALA A 207 27.51 -10.54 -18.98
CA ALA A 207 27.87 -11.32 -17.80
C ALA A 207 29.40 -11.39 -17.61
N GLY A 208 30.17 -11.55 -18.68
CA GLY A 208 31.63 -11.46 -18.65
C GLY A 208 32.12 -10.11 -18.13
N ALA A 209 31.54 -9.01 -18.59
CA ALA A 209 31.86 -7.67 -18.08
C ALA A 209 31.52 -7.51 -16.58
N ILE A 210 30.37 -8.02 -16.15
CA ILE A 210 30.00 -8.02 -14.73
C ILE A 210 30.95 -8.89 -13.92
N GLN A 211 31.42 -10.02 -14.45
CA GLN A 211 32.42 -10.85 -13.78
C GLN A 211 33.75 -10.10 -13.60
N VAL A 212 34.22 -9.36 -14.61
CA VAL A 212 35.42 -8.50 -14.50
C VAL A 212 35.26 -7.48 -13.36
N LEU A 213 34.09 -6.85 -13.24
CA LEU A 213 33.80 -5.89 -12.17
C LEU A 213 33.61 -6.57 -10.79
N ALA A 214 33.09 -7.80 -10.77
CA ALA A 214 32.96 -8.62 -9.57
C ALA A 214 34.33 -9.03 -9.01
N ASP A 215 35.25 -9.42 -9.90
CA ASP A 215 36.64 -9.76 -9.54
C ASP A 215 37.38 -8.54 -8.94
N ALA A 216 37.06 -7.34 -9.45
CA ALA A 216 37.54 -6.07 -8.89
C ALA A 216 36.76 -5.60 -7.63
N SER A 217 35.76 -6.35 -7.16
CA SER A 217 34.89 -6.01 -6.01
C SER A 217 34.14 -4.68 -6.14
N VAL A 218 33.80 -4.28 -7.36
CA VAL A 218 33.03 -3.06 -7.68
C VAL A 218 31.65 -3.34 -8.30
N ALA A 219 31.27 -4.62 -8.40
CA ALA A 219 29.91 -5.04 -8.73
C ALA A 219 29.09 -5.29 -7.45
N ARG A 220 28.03 -4.49 -7.24
CA ARG A 220 27.15 -4.59 -6.07
C ARG A 220 25.76 -5.10 -6.46
N PRO A 221 25.10 -5.91 -5.62
CA PRO A 221 23.72 -6.32 -5.86
C PRO A 221 22.75 -5.19 -5.52
N LEU A 222 21.69 -5.06 -6.31
CA LEU A 222 20.51 -4.25 -6.05
C LEU A 222 19.31 -5.20 -5.94
N PRO A 223 18.96 -5.70 -4.74
CA PRO A 223 17.83 -6.60 -4.57
C PRO A 223 16.51 -5.94 -5.00
N ILE A 224 15.69 -6.67 -5.75
CA ILE A 224 14.31 -6.25 -6.04
C ILE A 224 13.45 -6.33 -4.77
N GLY A 225 12.41 -5.50 -4.69
CA GLY A 225 11.51 -5.47 -3.53
C GLY A 225 10.49 -6.61 -3.55
N ASP A 226 9.87 -6.88 -2.41
CA ASP A 226 8.90 -7.98 -2.25
C ASP A 226 7.70 -7.89 -3.21
N GLU A 227 7.31 -6.68 -3.63
CA GLU A 227 6.21 -6.43 -4.59
C GLU A 227 6.70 -6.25 -6.04
N GLU A 228 8.01 -6.29 -6.27
CA GLU A 228 8.60 -6.15 -7.61
C GLU A 228 8.67 -7.49 -8.32
N TRP A 229 8.57 -7.44 -9.65
CA TRP A 229 8.55 -8.64 -10.48
C TRP A 229 9.22 -8.37 -11.81
N TRP A 230 9.74 -9.44 -12.39
CA TRP A 230 10.39 -9.43 -13.69
C TRP A 230 10.22 -10.79 -14.37
N PHE A 231 10.32 -10.82 -15.70
CA PHE A 231 10.46 -12.05 -16.47
C PHE A 231 10.97 -11.71 -17.88
N ASP A 232 11.60 -12.68 -18.54
CA ASP A 232 11.99 -12.63 -19.93
C ASP A 232 10.96 -13.28 -20.85
N VAL A 233 10.90 -12.84 -22.11
CA VAL A 233 9.97 -13.36 -23.12
C VAL A 233 10.76 -14.06 -24.22
N ASP A 234 11.02 -15.35 -23.99
CA ASP A 234 11.92 -16.15 -24.81
C ASP A 234 11.21 -17.22 -25.65
N THR A 235 10.15 -17.81 -25.10
CA THR A 235 9.36 -18.87 -25.73
C THR A 235 7.87 -18.48 -25.83
N PRO A 236 7.09 -19.21 -26.66
CA PRO A 236 5.62 -19.05 -26.66
C PRO A 236 4.97 -19.36 -25.30
N ARG A 237 5.63 -20.14 -24.43
CA ARG A 237 5.14 -20.40 -23.07
C ARG A 237 5.32 -19.16 -22.21
N ASP A 238 6.47 -18.50 -22.30
CA ASP A 238 6.78 -17.29 -21.52
C ASP A 238 5.90 -16.13 -21.97
N HIS A 239 5.65 -16.00 -23.28
CA HIS A 239 4.69 -15.03 -23.80
C HIS A 239 3.28 -15.21 -23.21
N ARG A 240 2.77 -16.44 -23.14
CA ARG A 240 1.46 -16.73 -22.53
C ARG A 240 1.45 -16.49 -21.03
N ASN A 241 2.49 -16.93 -20.32
CA ASN A 241 2.61 -16.77 -18.87
C ASN A 241 2.78 -15.29 -18.49
N GLY A 242 3.70 -14.60 -19.15
CA GLY A 242 3.93 -13.17 -19.03
C GLY A 242 2.70 -12.34 -19.38
N SER A 243 1.94 -12.72 -20.42
CA SER A 243 0.67 -12.07 -20.75
C SER A 243 -0.29 -12.16 -19.56
N ARG A 244 -0.54 -13.36 -19.05
CA ARG A 244 -1.41 -13.56 -17.87
C ARG A 244 -0.92 -12.78 -16.65
N HIS A 245 0.41 -12.74 -16.45
CA HIS A 245 1.02 -12.02 -15.35
C HIS A 245 0.75 -10.51 -15.46
N VAL A 246 1.01 -9.87 -16.61
CA VAL A 246 0.78 -8.42 -16.78
C VAL A 246 -0.69 -8.03 -16.64
N PHE A 247 -1.63 -8.90 -17.03
CA PHE A 247 -3.05 -8.68 -16.77
C PHE A 247 -3.38 -8.78 -15.27
N ARG A 248 -2.86 -9.79 -14.57
CA ARG A 248 -3.09 -10.00 -13.12
C ARG A 248 -2.56 -8.84 -12.28
N VAL A 249 -1.33 -8.37 -12.53
CA VAL A 249 -0.72 -7.27 -11.77
C VAL A 249 -1.39 -5.91 -12.00
N THR A 250 -2.31 -5.79 -12.97
CA THR A 250 -3.15 -4.59 -13.06
C THR A 250 -4.23 -4.53 -11.96
N GLU A 251 -4.32 -5.54 -11.10
CA GLU A 251 -5.27 -5.61 -9.98
C GLU A 251 -5.04 -4.48 -8.99
N LYS A 252 -6.11 -3.78 -8.66
CA LYS A 252 -6.17 -3.03 -7.40
C LYS A 252 -6.63 -4.02 -6.32
N PRO A 253 -6.16 -3.90 -5.07
CA PRO A 253 -6.74 -4.63 -3.95
C PRO A 253 -8.24 -4.27 -3.85
N LEU A 254 -9.09 -5.17 -4.32
CA LEU A 254 -10.54 -5.08 -4.20
C LEU A 254 -10.91 -5.99 -3.05
N ASP A 255 -11.28 -5.39 -1.92
CA ASP A 255 -11.73 -6.15 -0.77
C ASP A 255 -13.01 -6.92 -1.17
N GLY A 256 -12.90 -8.25 -1.33
CA GLY A 256 -13.93 -9.27 -1.09
C GLY A 256 -15.29 -9.24 -1.84
N ALA A 257 -15.59 -8.27 -2.71
CA ALA A 257 -16.90 -8.20 -3.36
C ALA A 257 -16.99 -9.17 -4.57
N ILE A 258 -17.86 -10.18 -4.48
CA ILE A 258 -18.07 -11.21 -5.52
C ILE A 258 -18.34 -10.60 -6.90
N ALA A 259 -19.17 -9.56 -6.97
CA ALA A 259 -19.49 -8.87 -8.23
C ALA A 259 -18.24 -8.24 -8.87
N ALA A 260 -17.39 -7.59 -8.06
CA ALA A 260 -16.15 -7.02 -8.55
C ALA A 260 -15.18 -8.12 -9.01
N GLN A 261 -15.10 -9.24 -8.30
CA GLN A 261 -14.24 -10.37 -8.68
C GLN A 261 -14.69 -11.04 -9.99
N LEU A 262 -16.01 -11.16 -10.21
CA LEU A 262 -16.58 -11.71 -11.43
C LEU A 262 -16.28 -10.80 -12.63
N ASN A 263 -16.64 -9.51 -12.51
CA ASN A 263 -16.39 -8.53 -13.56
C ASN A 263 -14.90 -8.47 -13.91
N ARG A 264 -14.04 -8.49 -12.89
CA ARG A 264 -12.59 -8.48 -13.03
C ARG A 264 -12.03 -9.68 -13.77
N THR A 265 -12.52 -10.87 -13.42
CA THR A 265 -12.09 -12.11 -14.09
C THR A 265 -12.46 -12.07 -15.57
N LEU A 266 -13.66 -11.56 -15.88
CA LEU A 266 -14.14 -11.45 -17.26
C LEU A 266 -13.40 -10.36 -18.05
N SER A 267 -13.15 -9.19 -17.45
CA SER A 267 -12.42 -8.09 -18.09
C SER A 267 -10.99 -8.52 -18.45
N GLN A 268 -10.23 -9.04 -17.49
CA GLN A 268 -8.82 -9.41 -17.70
C GLN A 268 -8.62 -10.62 -18.62
N ARG A 269 -9.53 -11.61 -18.57
CA ARG A 269 -9.36 -12.86 -19.35
C ARG A 269 -9.99 -12.81 -20.73
N VAL A 270 -11.00 -11.97 -20.92
CA VAL A 270 -11.80 -11.98 -22.16
C VAL A 270 -11.89 -10.59 -22.77
N VAL A 271 -12.47 -9.62 -22.07
CA VAL A 271 -12.86 -8.34 -22.70
C VAL A 271 -11.64 -7.48 -23.05
N THR A 272 -10.74 -7.22 -22.11
CA THR A 272 -9.55 -6.39 -22.36
C THR A 272 -8.61 -7.01 -23.39
N PRO A 273 -8.27 -8.32 -23.33
CA PRO A 273 -7.50 -8.97 -24.39
C PRO A 273 -8.19 -8.88 -25.76
N ALA A 274 -9.51 -9.08 -25.84
CA ALA A 274 -10.25 -8.97 -27.10
C ALA A 274 -10.26 -7.54 -27.64
N LEU A 275 -10.44 -6.53 -26.79
CA LEU A 275 -10.38 -5.12 -27.17
C LEU A 275 -9.01 -4.75 -27.75
N LEU A 276 -7.93 -5.18 -27.10
CA LEU A 276 -6.56 -4.91 -27.58
C LEU A 276 -6.24 -5.68 -28.87
N ALA A 277 -6.78 -6.89 -29.05
CA ALA A 277 -6.62 -7.65 -30.28
C ALA A 277 -7.39 -7.04 -31.46
N LEU A 278 -8.62 -6.56 -31.24
CA LEU A 278 -9.47 -5.96 -32.26
C LEU A 278 -9.05 -4.52 -32.59
N PHE A 279 -8.61 -3.77 -31.58
CA PHE A 279 -8.24 -2.37 -31.68
C PHE A 279 -6.88 -2.11 -31.01
N PRO A 280 -5.75 -2.45 -31.66
CA PRO A 280 -4.41 -2.37 -31.05
C PRO A 280 -4.01 -0.96 -30.57
N ARG A 281 -4.64 0.08 -31.11
CA ARG A 281 -4.36 1.48 -30.77
C ARG A 281 -5.40 2.12 -29.85
N ILE A 282 -6.36 1.33 -29.33
CA ILE A 282 -7.41 1.85 -28.47
C ILE A 282 -6.83 2.55 -27.24
N THR A 283 -7.39 3.70 -26.92
CA THR A 283 -7.00 4.49 -25.75
C THR A 283 -7.93 4.19 -24.58
N PRO A 284 -7.48 4.36 -23.32
CA PRO A 284 -8.35 4.21 -22.15
C PRO A 284 -9.62 5.05 -22.26
N ASN A 285 -9.51 6.33 -22.61
CA ASN A 285 -10.66 7.23 -22.77
C ASN A 285 -11.66 6.75 -23.85
N GLN A 286 -11.19 6.09 -24.92
CA GLN A 286 -12.11 5.48 -25.89
C GLN A 286 -12.84 4.28 -25.30
N VAL A 287 -12.19 3.46 -24.48
CA VAL A 287 -12.85 2.37 -23.76
C VAL A 287 -13.91 2.92 -22.81
N THR A 288 -13.59 3.98 -22.05
CA THR A 288 -14.56 4.69 -21.20
C THR A 288 -15.78 5.18 -22.00
N LEU A 289 -15.56 5.79 -23.16
CA LEU A 289 -16.64 6.26 -24.03
C LEU A 289 -17.48 5.11 -24.61
N ILE A 290 -16.86 3.97 -24.94
CA ILE A 290 -17.57 2.77 -25.38
C ILE A 290 -18.43 2.21 -24.24
N ALA A 291 -17.89 2.08 -23.02
CA ALA A 291 -18.63 1.63 -21.85
C ALA A 291 -19.84 2.54 -21.58
N PHE A 292 -19.64 3.86 -21.64
CA PHE A 292 -20.71 4.86 -21.53
C PHE A 292 -21.78 4.68 -22.61
N ALA A 293 -21.38 4.53 -23.89
CA ALA A 293 -22.33 4.31 -24.97
C ALA A 293 -23.14 3.03 -24.79
N VAL A 294 -22.51 1.93 -24.35
CA VAL A 294 -23.20 0.67 -24.04
C VAL A 294 -24.22 0.86 -22.91
N ALA A 295 -23.90 1.64 -21.86
CA ALA A 295 -24.85 1.96 -20.80
C ALA A 295 -26.05 2.78 -21.28
N VAL A 296 -25.84 3.73 -22.21
CA VAL A 296 -26.93 4.50 -22.84
C VAL A 296 -27.85 3.57 -23.64
N VAL A 297 -27.28 2.63 -24.40
CA VAL A 297 -28.08 1.63 -25.14
C VAL A 297 -28.81 0.69 -24.18
N ALA A 298 -28.20 0.31 -23.04
CA ALA A 298 -28.87 -0.45 -22.00
C ALA A 298 -30.11 0.29 -21.45
N ALA A 299 -29.98 1.60 -21.19
CA ALA A 299 -31.09 2.43 -20.76
C ALA A 299 -32.21 2.52 -21.80
N ALA A 300 -31.86 2.65 -23.09
CA ALA A 300 -32.83 2.60 -24.18
C ALA A 300 -33.56 1.24 -24.23
N GLY A 301 -32.86 0.14 -23.92
CA GLY A 301 -33.43 -1.20 -23.76
C GLY A 301 -34.55 -1.25 -22.72
N PHE A 302 -34.39 -0.57 -21.58
CA PHE A 302 -35.47 -0.44 -20.60
C PHE A 302 -36.67 0.33 -21.18
N VAL A 303 -36.42 1.47 -21.83
CA VAL A 303 -37.48 2.34 -22.38
C VAL A 303 -38.35 1.61 -23.41
N VAL A 304 -37.76 0.74 -24.24
CA VAL A 304 -38.51 -0.03 -25.25
C VAL A 304 -39.13 -1.32 -24.71
N GLY A 305 -39.08 -1.57 -23.40
CA GLY A 305 -39.66 -2.77 -22.79
C GLY A 305 -38.83 -4.05 -22.99
N ALA A 306 -37.52 -3.94 -23.17
CA ALA A 306 -36.61 -5.07 -23.38
C ALA A 306 -35.64 -5.27 -22.18
N PRO A 307 -36.14 -5.69 -21.00
CA PRO A 307 -35.36 -5.76 -19.76
C PRO A 307 -34.20 -6.77 -19.84
N LEU A 308 -34.35 -7.86 -20.60
CA LEU A 308 -33.26 -8.83 -20.83
C LEU A 308 -32.08 -8.19 -21.57
N ALA A 309 -32.35 -7.47 -22.66
CA ALA A 309 -31.32 -6.79 -23.43
C ALA A 309 -30.66 -5.69 -22.59
N ALA A 310 -31.46 -4.92 -21.85
CA ALA A 310 -30.98 -3.91 -20.93
C ALA A 310 -30.04 -4.51 -19.86
N ALA A 311 -30.40 -5.65 -19.27
CA ALA A 311 -29.58 -6.33 -18.26
C ALA A 311 -28.24 -6.81 -18.82
N LEU A 312 -28.24 -7.47 -19.98
CA LEU A 312 -27.01 -7.97 -20.60
C LEU A 312 -26.07 -6.83 -21.00
N LEU A 313 -26.62 -5.75 -21.56
CA LEU A 313 -25.85 -4.56 -21.91
C LEU A 313 -25.34 -3.80 -20.68
N LEU A 314 -26.14 -3.71 -19.61
CA LEU A 314 -25.71 -3.10 -18.36
C LEU A 314 -24.56 -3.87 -17.73
N TRP A 315 -24.63 -5.20 -17.73
CA TRP A 315 -23.53 -6.03 -17.24
C TRP A 315 -22.27 -5.86 -18.10
N LEU A 316 -22.42 -5.86 -19.43
CA LEU A 316 -21.32 -5.60 -20.35
C LEU A 316 -20.69 -4.23 -20.12
N ALA A 317 -21.50 -3.18 -19.92
CA ALA A 317 -21.03 -1.83 -19.61
C ALA A 317 -20.16 -1.84 -18.33
N SER A 318 -20.62 -2.51 -17.27
CA SER A 318 -19.88 -2.63 -16.00
C SER A 318 -18.56 -3.40 -16.15
N VAL A 319 -18.47 -4.37 -17.06
CA VAL A 319 -17.22 -5.10 -17.35
C VAL A 319 -16.27 -4.26 -18.21
N LEU A 320 -16.80 -3.56 -19.21
CA LEU A 320 -16.03 -2.65 -20.07
C LEU A 320 -15.45 -1.47 -19.28
N ASP A 321 -16.20 -0.96 -18.31
CA ASP A 321 -15.77 0.09 -17.40
C ASP A 321 -14.47 -0.29 -16.67
N GLY A 322 -14.41 -1.49 -16.06
CA GLY A 322 -13.17 -1.99 -15.46
C GLY A 322 -12.01 -2.19 -16.45
N SER A 323 -12.30 -2.30 -17.75
CA SER A 323 -11.30 -2.54 -18.79
C SER A 323 -10.52 -1.28 -19.16
N ASP A 324 -11.06 -0.07 -18.96
CA ASP A 324 -10.37 1.17 -19.31
C ASP A 324 -9.09 1.39 -18.48
N GLY A 325 -9.16 1.09 -17.18
CA GLY A 325 -8.09 1.18 -16.23
C GLY A 325 -7.07 0.06 -16.42
N GLU A 326 -7.51 -1.11 -16.87
CA GLU A 326 -6.63 -2.19 -17.29
C GLU A 326 -5.80 -1.77 -18.50
N VAL A 327 -6.45 -1.25 -19.56
CA VAL A 327 -5.76 -0.71 -20.74
C VAL A 327 -4.81 0.43 -20.33
N ALA A 328 -5.23 1.34 -19.45
CA ALA A 328 -4.41 2.44 -18.96
C ALA A 328 -3.12 1.96 -18.28
N ARG A 329 -3.23 0.96 -17.40
CA ARG A 329 -2.08 0.39 -16.67
C ARG A 329 -1.19 -0.46 -17.57
N LEU A 330 -1.76 -1.31 -18.41
CA LEU A 330 -1.03 -2.18 -19.34
C LEU A 330 -0.20 -1.39 -20.35
N THR A 331 -0.73 -0.24 -20.81
CA THR A 331 -0.14 0.57 -21.89
C THR A 331 0.59 1.83 -21.42
N TYR A 332 0.74 2.02 -20.09
CA TYR A 332 1.32 3.24 -19.48
C TYR A 332 0.65 4.53 -19.98
N ARG A 333 -0.69 4.54 -19.96
CA ARG A 333 -1.53 5.68 -20.39
C ARG A 333 -2.48 6.17 -19.28
N SER A 334 -2.21 5.80 -18.04
CA SER A 334 -2.90 6.37 -16.88
C SER A 334 -2.71 7.88 -16.84
N SER A 335 -3.80 8.64 -16.68
CA SER A 335 -3.74 10.11 -16.58
C SER A 335 -4.74 10.62 -15.54
N PRO A 336 -4.46 11.76 -14.87
CA PRO A 336 -5.41 12.38 -13.95
C PRO A 336 -6.73 12.75 -14.63
N TYR A 337 -6.66 13.28 -15.87
CA TYR A 337 -7.85 13.61 -16.64
C TYR A 337 -8.68 12.37 -16.99
N GLY A 338 -8.05 11.26 -17.40
CA GLY A 338 -8.75 10.01 -17.66
C GLY A 338 -9.53 9.52 -16.44
N GLY A 339 -8.93 9.60 -15.25
CA GLY A 339 -9.63 9.29 -14.00
C GLY A 339 -10.78 10.24 -13.66
N VAL A 340 -10.75 11.49 -14.10
CA VAL A 340 -11.89 12.42 -13.98
C VAL A 340 -12.98 12.07 -14.99
N LEU A 341 -12.61 11.82 -16.24
CA LEU A 341 -13.52 11.47 -17.33
C LEU A 341 -14.32 10.21 -17.01
N ASP A 342 -13.61 9.12 -16.68
CA ASP A 342 -14.15 7.84 -16.21
C ASP A 342 -15.21 8.07 -15.14
N ALA A 343 -14.77 8.74 -14.08
CA ALA A 343 -15.60 9.02 -12.95
C ALA A 343 -16.87 9.85 -13.36
N VAL A 344 -16.74 10.93 -14.11
CA VAL A 344 -17.92 11.73 -14.53
C VAL A 344 -18.89 10.91 -15.39
N LEU A 345 -18.38 10.15 -16.36
CA LEU A 345 -19.21 9.34 -17.26
C LEU A 345 -19.90 8.20 -16.54
N ASP A 346 -19.27 7.60 -15.53
CA ASP A 346 -19.89 6.63 -14.63
C ASP A 346 -21.17 7.15 -13.98
N ARG A 347 -21.12 8.38 -13.45
CA ARG A 347 -22.28 8.97 -12.77
C ARG A 347 -23.38 9.32 -13.75
N ALA A 348 -23.01 9.77 -14.95
CA ALA A 348 -23.96 10.04 -16.02
C ALA A 348 -24.61 8.74 -16.51
N ALA A 349 -23.82 7.68 -16.74
CA ALA A 349 -24.30 6.37 -17.17
C ALA A 349 -25.30 5.77 -16.18
N ASP A 350 -24.92 5.70 -14.90
CA ASP A 350 -25.78 5.14 -13.85
C ASP A 350 -27.09 5.94 -13.73
N GLY A 351 -27.03 7.27 -13.87
CA GLY A 351 -28.22 8.12 -13.87
C GLY A 351 -29.15 7.90 -15.05
N ILE A 352 -28.58 7.74 -16.25
CA ILE A 352 -29.33 7.44 -17.47
C ILE A 352 -29.98 6.05 -17.36
N VAL A 353 -29.25 5.05 -16.85
CA VAL A 353 -29.75 3.69 -16.62
C VAL A 353 -30.90 3.67 -15.62
N PHE A 354 -30.77 4.34 -14.47
CA PHE A 354 -31.86 4.40 -13.48
C PHE A 354 -33.08 5.15 -14.00
N THR A 355 -32.87 6.16 -14.85
CA THR A 355 -33.98 6.86 -15.53
C THR A 355 -34.68 5.95 -16.52
N GLY A 356 -33.95 5.19 -17.33
CA GLY A 356 -34.51 4.18 -18.23
C GLY A 356 -35.32 3.12 -17.49
N ALA A 357 -34.77 2.60 -16.38
CA ALA A 357 -35.46 1.65 -15.50
C ALA A 357 -36.73 2.25 -14.87
N ALA A 358 -36.71 3.52 -14.48
CA ALA A 358 -37.90 4.22 -13.99
C ALA A 358 -39.01 4.30 -15.03
N ILE A 359 -38.64 4.61 -16.29
CA ILE A 359 -39.58 4.65 -17.42
C ILE A 359 -40.19 3.27 -17.63
N TYR A 360 -39.36 2.22 -17.70
CA TYR A 360 -39.84 0.83 -17.82
C TYR A 360 -40.85 0.47 -16.74
N LEU A 361 -40.52 0.73 -15.46
CA LEU A 361 -41.41 0.43 -14.35
C LEU A 361 -42.70 1.26 -14.36
N ALA A 362 -42.65 2.50 -14.86
CA ALA A 362 -43.79 3.39 -14.94
C ALA A 362 -44.73 3.09 -16.13
N THR A 363 -44.26 2.40 -17.16
CA THR A 363 -45.04 2.06 -18.36
C THR A 363 -45.40 0.57 -18.48
N ASP A 364 -44.86 -0.28 -17.60
CA ASP A 364 -45.15 -1.72 -17.60
C ASP A 364 -46.63 -2.00 -17.25
N ALA A 365 -47.30 -2.79 -18.09
CA ALA A 365 -48.72 -3.08 -17.94
C ALA A 365 -49.02 -3.98 -16.72
N HIS A 366 -48.20 -5.01 -16.50
CA HIS A 366 -48.41 -5.96 -15.40
C HIS A 366 -48.22 -5.27 -14.03
N LEU A 367 -47.22 -4.40 -13.92
CA LEU A 367 -47.02 -3.57 -12.74
C LEU A 367 -48.18 -2.58 -12.52
N GLY A 368 -48.76 -2.06 -13.60
CA GLY A 368 -49.95 -1.21 -13.57
C GLY A 368 -51.18 -1.92 -13.05
N ASP A 369 -51.40 -3.16 -13.45
CA ASP A 369 -52.50 -3.99 -12.94
C ASP A 369 -52.33 -4.28 -11.43
N LEU A 370 -51.10 -4.48 -10.97
CA LEU A 370 -50.79 -4.79 -9.57
C LEU A 370 -50.87 -3.55 -8.65
N LEU A 371 -50.33 -2.41 -9.08
CA LEU A 371 -50.14 -1.22 -8.23
C LEU A 371 -51.17 -0.12 -8.51
N GLY A 372 -51.91 -0.21 -9.61
CA GLY A 372 -52.87 0.81 -10.04
C GLY A 372 -52.25 2.21 -10.10
N GLY A 373 -52.96 3.21 -9.56
CA GLY A 373 -52.50 4.60 -9.55
C GLY A 373 -51.20 4.86 -8.76
N ALA A 374 -50.74 3.90 -7.95
CA ALA A 374 -49.49 4.04 -7.20
C ALA A 374 -48.24 3.69 -8.04
N GLN A 375 -48.40 3.07 -9.22
CA GLN A 375 -47.29 2.62 -10.07
C GLN A 375 -46.29 3.75 -10.38
N VAL A 376 -46.78 4.82 -11.01
CA VAL A 376 -45.94 5.93 -11.47
C VAL A 376 -45.26 6.66 -10.31
N PRO A 377 -45.98 7.06 -9.23
CA PRO A 377 -45.34 7.64 -8.05
C PRO A 377 -44.26 6.75 -7.45
N LEU A 378 -44.52 5.44 -7.31
CA LEU A 378 -43.58 4.51 -6.70
C LEU A 378 -42.34 4.30 -7.57
N ALA A 379 -42.51 4.10 -8.88
CA ALA A 379 -41.41 3.95 -9.82
C ALA A 379 -40.49 5.17 -9.81
N LEU A 380 -41.07 6.39 -9.82
CA LEU A 380 -40.30 7.64 -9.78
C LEU A 380 -39.62 7.86 -8.43
N SER A 381 -40.31 7.64 -7.32
CA SER A 381 -39.73 7.85 -5.97
C SER A 381 -38.60 6.87 -5.68
N VAL A 382 -38.77 5.58 -5.99
CA VAL A 382 -37.74 4.56 -5.73
C VAL A 382 -36.53 4.76 -6.63
N SER A 383 -36.73 4.96 -7.93
CA SER A 383 -35.64 5.19 -8.88
C SER A 383 -34.93 6.52 -8.60
N GLY A 384 -35.68 7.56 -8.24
CA GLY A 384 -35.14 8.85 -7.82
C GLY A 384 -34.30 8.74 -6.54
N ALA A 385 -34.75 7.98 -5.55
CA ALA A 385 -33.98 7.72 -4.34
C ALA A 385 -32.69 6.92 -4.64
N ALA A 386 -32.74 5.94 -5.54
CA ALA A 386 -31.57 5.20 -5.99
C ALA A 386 -30.56 6.10 -6.70
N LEU A 387 -31.03 6.99 -7.57
CA LEU A 387 -30.22 7.99 -8.29
C LEU A 387 -29.55 8.98 -7.33
N VAL A 388 -30.33 9.62 -6.46
CA VAL A 388 -29.82 10.57 -5.48
C VAL A 388 -28.83 9.88 -4.54
N GLY A 389 -29.16 8.68 -4.06
CA GLY A 389 -28.27 7.88 -3.23
C GLY A 389 -26.95 7.57 -3.93
N HIS A 390 -26.98 7.13 -5.19
CA HIS A 390 -25.77 6.85 -5.97
C HIS A 390 -24.89 8.10 -6.11
N LEU A 391 -25.47 9.25 -6.46
CA LEU A 391 -24.73 10.50 -6.61
C LEU A 391 -24.14 10.97 -5.27
N LEU A 392 -24.88 10.84 -4.17
CA LEU A 392 -24.41 11.19 -2.82
C LEU A 392 -23.26 10.29 -2.36
N VAL A 393 -23.25 9.01 -2.70
CA VAL A 393 -22.10 8.12 -2.43
C VAL A 393 -20.85 8.67 -3.14
N SER A 394 -20.93 9.07 -4.41
CA SER A 394 -19.78 9.63 -5.12
C SER A 394 -19.39 11.01 -4.57
N TYR A 395 -20.37 11.86 -4.30
CA TYR A 395 -20.16 13.22 -3.79
C TYR A 395 -19.53 13.24 -2.40
N THR A 396 -20.03 12.43 -1.45
CA THR A 396 -19.47 12.34 -0.09
C THR A 396 -18.01 11.89 -0.10
N THR A 397 -17.61 11.05 -1.06
CA THR A 397 -16.20 10.64 -1.24
C THR A 397 -15.33 11.83 -1.64
N ALA A 398 -15.73 12.54 -2.69
CA ALA A 398 -14.98 13.68 -3.21
C ALA A 398 -14.92 14.83 -2.20
N LYS A 399 -16.06 15.15 -1.57
CA LYS A 399 -16.18 16.25 -0.61
C LYS A 399 -15.36 15.99 0.66
N ALA A 400 -15.40 14.78 1.22
CA ALA A 400 -14.59 14.43 2.39
C ALA A 400 -13.09 14.45 2.09
N ALA A 401 -12.67 14.02 0.89
CA ALA A 401 -11.27 14.03 0.51
C ALA A 401 -10.71 15.46 0.36
N ILE A 402 -11.50 16.37 -0.21
CA ILE A 402 -11.09 17.76 -0.47
C ILE A 402 -11.21 18.62 0.80
N ASP A 403 -12.38 18.62 1.44
CA ASP A 403 -12.67 19.56 2.53
C ASP A 403 -12.13 19.09 3.88
N LEU A 404 -12.05 17.77 4.10
CA LEU A 404 -11.69 17.19 5.39
C LEU A 404 -10.35 16.43 5.36
N GLY A 405 -9.72 16.28 4.19
CA GLY A 405 -8.55 15.42 4.02
C GLY A 405 -8.82 13.94 4.35
N HIS A 406 -10.10 13.54 4.46
CA HIS A 406 -10.51 12.23 4.95
C HIS A 406 -10.79 11.28 3.79
N ARG A 407 -10.16 10.10 3.81
CA ARG A 407 -10.42 9.01 2.85
C ARG A 407 -11.08 7.83 3.56
N TYR A 408 -12.27 7.48 3.11
CA TYR A 408 -12.96 6.30 3.61
C TYR A 408 -12.25 5.01 3.18
N ARG A 409 -12.19 4.04 4.11
CA ARG A 409 -11.65 2.68 3.89
C ARG A 409 -12.75 1.62 4.05
N GLY A 410 -12.54 0.46 3.42
CA GLY A 410 -13.44 -0.70 3.45
C GLY A 410 -14.13 -1.00 2.13
N THR A 411 -14.69 -2.21 2.04
CA THR A 411 -15.36 -2.82 0.86
C THR A 411 -16.50 -1.99 0.29
N LEU A 412 -17.42 -1.50 1.13
CA LEU A 412 -18.60 -0.74 0.73
C LEU A 412 -18.46 0.76 0.99
N LEU A 413 -17.55 1.13 1.89
CA LEU A 413 -17.38 2.51 2.34
C LEU A 413 -16.26 3.23 1.60
N GLY A 414 -15.32 2.52 0.99
CA GLY A 414 -14.22 3.11 0.23
C GLY A 414 -14.67 3.93 -0.98
N GLY A 415 -13.93 4.99 -1.31
CA GLY A 415 -14.19 5.78 -2.50
C GLY A 415 -14.14 4.94 -3.78
N GLY A 416 -15.15 5.06 -4.64
CA GLY A 416 -15.28 4.24 -5.86
C GLY A 416 -15.63 2.77 -5.63
N ARG A 417 -15.67 2.28 -4.38
CA ARG A 417 -16.03 0.89 -4.09
C ARG A 417 -17.54 0.69 -3.93
N GLY A 418 -18.00 -0.53 -4.22
CA GLY A 418 -19.41 -0.93 -4.12
C GLY A 418 -20.31 -0.43 -5.26
N ARG A 419 -19.80 0.30 -6.25
CA ARG A 419 -20.57 0.65 -7.47
C ARG A 419 -20.93 -0.60 -8.26
N ASP A 420 -19.97 -1.50 -8.51
CA ASP A 420 -20.19 -2.79 -9.17
C ASP A 420 -21.30 -3.61 -8.51
N LEU A 421 -21.35 -3.62 -7.17
CA LEU A 421 -22.39 -4.33 -6.43
C LEU A 421 -23.77 -3.72 -6.70
N ARG A 422 -23.90 -2.39 -6.70
CA ARG A 422 -25.18 -1.72 -6.99
C ARG A 422 -25.64 -1.99 -8.41
N LEU A 423 -24.74 -1.88 -9.40
CA LEU A 423 -25.06 -2.20 -10.79
C LEU A 423 -25.39 -3.68 -10.99
N PHE A 424 -24.72 -4.57 -10.27
CA PHE A 424 -25.01 -6.00 -10.31
C PHE A 424 -26.39 -6.32 -9.73
N VAL A 425 -26.79 -5.67 -8.62
CA VAL A 425 -28.15 -5.80 -8.06
C VAL A 425 -29.20 -5.34 -9.07
N VAL A 426 -28.98 -4.20 -9.75
CA VAL A 426 -29.89 -3.73 -10.82
C VAL A 426 -29.93 -4.70 -12.00
N THR A 427 -28.78 -5.23 -12.40
CA THR A 427 -28.66 -6.24 -13.47
C THR A 427 -29.49 -7.49 -13.13
N LEU A 428 -29.36 -8.02 -11.91
CA LEU A 428 -30.16 -9.18 -11.47
C LEU A 428 -31.66 -8.85 -11.42
N GLY A 429 -32.01 -7.66 -10.93
CA GLY A 429 -33.40 -7.18 -10.93
C GLY A 429 -33.98 -7.09 -12.35
N ALA A 430 -33.19 -6.61 -13.30
CA ALA A 430 -33.58 -6.52 -14.71
C ALA A 430 -33.71 -7.89 -15.39
N LEU A 431 -32.83 -8.85 -15.08
CA LEU A 431 -32.98 -10.24 -15.53
C LEU A 431 -34.26 -10.88 -14.98
N ALA A 432 -34.54 -10.67 -13.69
CA ALA A 432 -35.76 -11.18 -13.06
C ALA A 432 -37.03 -10.48 -13.58
N ALA A 433 -36.93 -9.21 -14.00
CA ALA A 433 -38.03 -8.44 -14.59
C ALA A 433 -38.55 -8.98 -15.92
N VAL A 434 -37.83 -9.90 -16.56
CA VAL A 434 -38.32 -10.66 -17.72
C VAL A 434 -39.55 -11.50 -17.34
N VAL A 435 -39.61 -11.97 -16.09
CA VAL A 435 -40.73 -12.77 -15.57
C VAL A 435 -41.61 -11.92 -14.66
N GLU A 436 -40.98 -11.19 -13.72
CA GLU A 436 -41.68 -10.41 -12.69
C GLU A 436 -41.15 -8.98 -12.61
N PRO A 437 -41.82 -7.98 -13.25
CA PRO A 437 -41.36 -6.59 -13.30
C PRO A 437 -41.10 -5.96 -11.93
N VAL A 438 -41.82 -6.42 -10.89
CA VAL A 438 -41.62 -6.02 -9.48
C VAL A 438 -40.18 -6.24 -9.02
N ALA A 439 -39.48 -7.26 -9.55
CA ALA A 439 -38.11 -7.57 -9.15
C ALA A 439 -37.13 -6.41 -9.41
N LEU A 440 -37.31 -5.67 -10.52
CA LEU A 440 -36.47 -4.51 -10.80
C LEU A 440 -36.77 -3.35 -9.85
N LEU A 441 -38.04 -3.14 -9.48
CA LEU A 441 -38.42 -2.16 -8.47
C LEU A 441 -37.79 -2.48 -7.10
N VAL A 442 -37.83 -3.76 -6.69
CA VAL A 442 -37.20 -4.23 -5.46
C VAL A 442 -35.67 -4.04 -5.50
N ALA A 443 -35.03 -4.33 -6.64
CA ALA A 443 -33.60 -4.12 -6.82
C ALA A 443 -33.21 -2.63 -6.68
N LEU A 444 -33.98 -1.72 -7.27
CA LEU A 444 -33.75 -0.28 -7.13
C LEU A 444 -33.98 0.20 -5.68
N ALA A 445 -34.99 -0.32 -4.99
CA ALA A 445 -35.22 -0.03 -3.58
C ALA A 445 -34.04 -0.50 -2.71
N ALA A 446 -33.52 -1.71 -2.95
CA ALA A 446 -32.34 -2.22 -2.25
C ALA A 446 -31.11 -1.33 -2.49
N VAL A 447 -30.90 -0.87 -3.74
CA VAL A 447 -29.81 0.06 -4.09
C VAL A 447 -29.99 1.43 -3.41
N ALA A 448 -31.21 1.95 -3.34
CA ALA A 448 -31.52 3.19 -2.64
C ALA A 448 -31.20 3.09 -1.15
N LEU A 449 -31.68 2.02 -0.49
CA LEU A 449 -31.45 1.78 0.94
C LEU A 449 -29.96 1.57 1.24
N LEU A 450 -29.26 0.76 0.43
CA LEU A 450 -27.82 0.55 0.57
C LEU A 450 -27.05 1.87 0.43
N SER A 451 -27.39 2.68 -0.58
CA SER A 451 -26.72 3.96 -0.82
C SER A 451 -26.98 4.96 0.32
N ALA A 452 -28.22 5.03 0.82
CA ALA A 452 -28.56 5.85 1.98
C ALA A 452 -27.78 5.42 3.23
N TRP A 453 -27.70 4.12 3.50
CA TRP A 453 -26.91 3.59 4.61
C TRP A 453 -25.42 3.96 4.48
N ILE A 454 -24.81 3.79 3.29
CA ILE A 454 -23.42 4.18 3.03
C ILE A 454 -23.22 5.67 3.32
N VAL A 455 -24.12 6.53 2.84
CA VAL A 455 -24.03 7.97 3.05
C VAL A 455 -24.13 8.32 4.53
N VAL A 456 -25.07 7.75 5.27
CA VAL A 456 -25.21 7.99 6.72
C VAL A 456 -23.96 7.57 7.49
N VAL A 457 -23.42 6.38 7.19
CA VAL A 457 -22.19 5.90 7.85
C VAL A 457 -21.00 6.81 7.52
N ARG A 458 -20.88 7.26 6.26
CA ARG A 458 -19.83 8.18 5.84
C ARG A 458 -19.94 9.53 6.51
N LEU A 459 -21.13 10.11 6.57
CA LEU A 459 -21.36 11.38 7.27
C LEU A 459 -21.01 11.25 8.76
N ARG A 460 -21.39 10.15 9.42
CA ARG A 460 -21.00 9.89 10.81
C ARG A 460 -19.48 9.79 10.97
N ARG A 461 -18.79 9.08 10.06
CA ARG A 461 -17.32 8.97 10.09
C ARG A 461 -16.63 10.31 9.82
N SER A 462 -17.13 11.10 8.89
CA SER A 462 -16.63 12.46 8.63
C SER A 462 -16.85 13.39 9.81
N TRP A 463 -18.03 13.36 10.44
CA TRP A 463 -18.31 14.13 11.65
C TRP A 463 -17.37 13.75 12.79
N TRP A 464 -17.12 12.45 12.98
CA TRP A 464 -16.17 11.98 14.00
C TRP A 464 -14.74 12.44 13.67
N ALA A 465 -14.29 12.25 12.43
CA ALA A 465 -12.94 12.65 12.00
C ALA A 465 -12.69 14.16 12.10
N ALA A 466 -13.69 14.99 11.79
CA ALA A 466 -13.58 16.45 11.85
C ALA A 466 -13.87 17.04 13.24
N GLY A 467 -14.63 16.34 14.07
CA GLY A 467 -15.02 16.78 15.42
C GLY A 467 -14.25 16.03 16.51
N PRO A 468 -14.90 15.14 17.29
CA PRO A 468 -14.30 14.49 18.46
C PRO A 468 -12.98 13.74 18.21
N GLY A 469 -12.82 13.19 17.01
CA GLY A 469 -11.66 12.40 16.58
C GLY A 469 -10.53 13.21 15.94
N SER A 470 -10.71 14.50 15.68
CA SER A 470 -9.70 15.36 15.02
C SER A 470 -8.36 15.37 15.75
N GLN A 471 -8.40 15.34 17.09
CA GLN A 471 -7.22 15.24 17.94
C GLN A 471 -6.44 13.93 17.82
N TYR A 472 -7.02 12.91 17.18
CA TYR A 472 -6.36 11.63 16.87
C TYR A 472 -5.95 11.53 15.40
N ALA A 473 -6.16 12.57 14.60
CA ALA A 473 -5.74 12.58 13.21
C ALA A 473 -4.21 12.44 13.11
N GLY A 474 -3.74 11.47 12.34
CA GLY A 474 -2.30 11.17 12.20
C GLY A 474 -1.71 10.27 13.29
N VAL A 475 -2.52 9.81 14.25
CA VAL A 475 -2.07 8.81 15.23
C VAL A 475 -1.93 7.45 14.52
N ARG A 476 -0.77 6.81 14.69
CA ARG A 476 -0.43 5.51 14.12
C ARG A 476 -0.05 4.45 15.16
N ALA A 477 0.20 4.84 16.41
CA ALA A 477 0.46 3.92 17.51
C ALA A 477 -0.12 4.45 18.83
N VAL A 478 -0.34 3.55 19.78
CA VAL A 478 -0.73 3.89 21.15
C VAL A 478 0.35 3.38 22.09
N ALA A 479 0.75 4.20 23.06
CA ALA A 479 1.61 3.78 24.15
C ALA A 479 0.80 3.82 25.45
N LEU A 480 0.86 2.76 26.24
CA LEU A 480 0.15 2.66 27.51
C LEU A 480 1.14 2.77 28.67
N ASP A 481 0.72 3.41 29.74
CA ASP A 481 1.30 3.16 31.04
C ASP A 481 0.92 1.76 31.55
N PHE A 482 1.67 1.26 32.51
CA PHE A 482 1.42 0.01 33.18
C PHE A 482 0.58 0.17 34.45
N ASP A 483 1.06 0.92 35.43
CA ASP A 483 0.41 1.09 36.73
C ASP A 483 -0.86 1.96 36.56
N GLY A 484 -1.99 1.56 37.16
CA GLY A 484 -3.26 2.28 37.04
C GLY A 484 -3.92 2.26 35.64
N THR A 485 -3.20 1.81 34.63
CA THR A 485 -3.65 1.75 33.23
C THR A 485 -3.85 0.30 32.76
N VAL A 486 -2.86 -0.57 32.90
CA VAL A 486 -2.94 -2.00 32.53
C VAL A 486 -3.14 -2.88 33.77
N ALA A 487 -2.38 -2.62 34.83
CA ALA A 487 -2.45 -3.33 36.10
C ALA A 487 -3.19 -2.51 37.15
N ASP A 488 -4.09 -3.15 37.90
CA ASP A 488 -4.73 -2.57 39.09
C ASP A 488 -3.75 -2.57 40.27
N SER A 489 -2.79 -1.65 40.22
CA SER A 489 -1.72 -1.53 41.21
C SER A 489 -1.93 -0.39 42.21
N MET A 490 -2.77 0.59 41.87
CA MET A 490 -2.87 1.85 42.63
C MET A 490 -3.40 1.65 44.06
N GLY A 491 -4.31 0.70 44.29
CA GLY A 491 -4.85 0.43 45.62
C GLY A 491 -3.75 -0.02 46.59
N PHE A 492 -3.07 -1.12 46.27
CA PHE A 492 -2.06 -1.69 47.16
C PHE A 492 -0.80 -0.80 47.26
N LEU A 493 -0.41 -0.11 46.19
CA LEU A 493 0.74 0.79 46.21
C LEU A 493 0.49 1.97 47.14
N THR A 494 -0.74 2.50 47.14
CA THR A 494 -1.16 3.55 48.07
C THR A 494 -1.12 3.04 49.51
N ASP A 495 -1.69 1.87 49.80
CA ASP A 495 -1.66 1.30 51.15
C ASP A 495 -0.23 1.05 51.65
N LEU A 496 0.65 0.57 50.77
CA LEU A 496 2.06 0.32 51.07
C LEU A 496 2.81 1.63 51.37
N ALA A 497 2.68 2.63 50.48
CA ALA A 497 3.33 3.92 50.66
C ALA A 497 2.86 4.64 51.93
N VAL A 498 1.54 4.66 52.17
CA VAL A 498 0.94 5.26 53.35
C VAL A 498 1.42 4.56 54.63
N GLY A 499 1.51 3.23 54.62
CA GLY A 499 2.06 2.46 55.73
C GLY A 499 3.49 2.90 56.07
N LEU A 500 4.38 2.97 55.08
CA LEU A 500 5.77 3.39 55.29
C LEU A 500 5.90 4.85 55.74
N LEU A 501 5.11 5.77 55.18
CA LEU A 501 5.10 7.18 55.59
C LEU A 501 4.65 7.36 57.05
N VAL A 502 3.65 6.57 57.48
CA VAL A 502 3.14 6.59 58.86
C VAL A 502 4.15 5.93 59.81
N ASP A 503 4.58 4.72 59.51
CA ASP A 503 5.33 3.86 60.41
C ASP A 503 6.80 4.30 60.55
N GLU A 504 7.41 4.81 59.47
CA GLU A 504 8.84 5.15 59.44
C GLU A 504 9.12 6.65 59.49
N LEU A 505 8.19 7.50 59.01
CA LEU A 505 8.36 8.96 58.96
C LEU A 505 7.36 9.73 59.82
N GLY A 506 6.45 9.05 60.52
CA GLY A 506 5.56 9.64 61.52
C GLY A 506 4.43 10.51 60.95
N PHE A 507 4.06 10.35 59.68
CA PHE A 507 2.97 11.10 59.08
C PHE A 507 1.60 10.65 59.63
N GLU A 508 0.64 11.58 59.68
CA GLU A 508 -0.78 11.25 59.85
C GLU A 508 -1.29 10.48 58.62
N ARG A 509 -2.02 9.37 58.81
CA ARG A 509 -2.44 8.47 57.72
C ARG A 509 -3.21 9.20 56.60
N ALA A 510 -4.12 10.09 56.95
CA ALA A 510 -4.90 10.85 55.98
C ALA A 510 -4.04 11.85 55.20
N GLU A 511 -2.98 12.37 55.81
CA GLU A 511 -2.05 13.29 55.15
C GLU A 511 -1.06 12.55 54.26
N ALA A 512 -0.52 11.42 54.73
CA ALA A 512 0.31 10.52 53.93
C ALA A 512 -0.39 10.08 52.63
N ALA A 513 -1.67 9.68 52.72
CA ALA A 513 -2.45 9.28 51.55
C ALA A 513 -2.62 10.43 50.56
N ARG A 514 -2.93 11.63 51.07
CA ARG A 514 -3.11 12.84 50.25
C ARG A 514 -1.82 13.23 49.53
N GLN A 515 -0.69 13.25 50.24
CA GLN A 515 0.60 13.65 49.68
C GLN A 515 1.19 12.60 48.72
N TYR A 516 0.99 11.31 49.00
CA TYR A 516 1.37 10.24 48.08
C TYR A 516 0.59 10.33 46.76
N LEU A 517 -0.74 10.46 46.82
CA LEU A 517 -1.57 10.58 45.62
C LEU A 517 -1.29 11.87 44.85
N ALA A 518 -0.96 12.97 45.54
CA ALA A 518 -0.59 14.23 44.91
C ALA A 518 0.74 14.15 44.14
N THR A 519 1.63 13.22 44.49
CA THR A 519 2.96 13.02 43.86
C THR A 519 3.02 11.75 42.99
N ALA A 520 1.87 11.13 42.71
CA ALA A 520 1.73 9.91 41.90
C ALA A 520 2.31 10.05 40.48
N GLY A 521 2.83 8.95 39.94
CA GLY A 521 3.48 8.87 38.62
C GLY A 521 5.02 8.96 38.63
N SER A 522 5.64 9.07 39.81
CA SER A 522 7.10 9.05 40.03
C SER A 522 7.56 7.71 40.61
N THR A 523 8.87 7.46 40.67
CA THR A 523 9.37 6.45 41.62
C THR A 523 9.11 6.92 43.05
N PHE A 524 8.85 6.01 43.98
CA PHE A 524 8.59 6.37 45.37
C PHE A 524 9.75 7.14 46.02
N ALA A 525 11.00 6.86 45.61
CA ALA A 525 12.17 7.62 46.02
C ALA A 525 12.04 9.13 45.70
N THR A 526 11.63 9.47 44.47
CA THR A 526 11.41 10.87 44.08
C THR A 526 10.24 11.49 44.81
N GLN A 527 9.18 10.73 45.11
CA GLN A 527 8.07 11.24 45.91
C GLN A 527 8.51 11.57 47.34
N LEU A 528 9.34 10.73 47.96
CA LEU A 528 9.85 10.97 49.30
C LEU A 528 10.66 12.25 49.40
N ASP A 529 11.43 12.60 48.36
CA ASP A 529 12.19 13.86 48.30
C ASP A 529 11.27 15.10 48.32
N GLU A 530 10.05 14.98 47.78
CA GLU A 530 9.03 16.05 47.76
C GLU A 530 8.17 16.05 49.04
N ILE A 531 7.74 14.87 49.49
CA ILE A 531 6.84 14.66 50.64
C ILE A 531 7.55 14.96 51.97
N ALA A 532 8.78 14.48 52.12
CA ALA A 532 9.49 14.42 53.41
C ALA A 532 10.88 15.06 53.31
N GLN A 533 11.00 16.15 52.55
CA GLN A 533 12.26 16.83 52.28
C GLN A 533 13.06 17.11 53.56
N GLY A 534 14.31 16.64 53.61
CA GLY A 534 15.22 16.87 54.73
C GLY A 534 15.09 15.89 55.91
N GLN A 535 14.19 14.90 55.85
CA GLN A 535 14.18 13.82 56.82
C GLN A 535 15.34 12.83 56.59
N PRO A 536 15.98 12.30 57.65
CA PRO A 536 16.98 11.25 57.50
C PRO A 536 16.33 9.92 57.12
N GLY A 537 17.03 9.08 56.34
CA GLY A 537 16.61 7.69 56.08
C GLY A 537 15.69 7.48 54.86
N LEU A 538 15.37 8.52 54.07
CA LEU A 538 14.48 8.40 52.90
C LEU A 538 14.91 7.31 51.90
N ALA A 539 16.21 7.15 51.67
CA ALA A 539 16.73 6.11 50.77
C ALA A 539 16.44 4.68 51.29
N GLN A 540 16.39 4.49 52.61
CA GLN A 540 16.06 3.20 53.22
C GLN A 540 14.56 2.91 53.09
N VAL A 541 13.72 3.92 53.32
CA VAL A 541 12.26 3.83 53.13
C VAL A 541 11.91 3.53 51.67
N ALA A 542 12.58 4.21 50.72
CA ALA A 542 12.45 3.93 49.29
C ALA A 542 12.83 2.49 48.94
N SER A 543 13.94 1.98 49.48
CA SER A 543 14.38 0.60 49.26
C SER A 543 13.39 -0.43 49.81
N ARG A 544 12.80 -0.16 50.97
CA ARG A 544 11.75 -1.02 51.56
C ARG A 544 10.49 -1.05 50.69
N PHE A 545 10.04 0.09 50.20
CA PHE A 545 8.91 0.16 49.27
C PHE A 545 9.14 -0.71 48.03
N GLU A 546 10.31 -0.60 47.40
CA GLU A 546 10.64 -1.40 46.21
C GLU A 546 10.71 -2.91 46.51
N ALA A 547 11.25 -3.29 47.68
CA ALA A 547 11.31 -4.69 48.12
C ALA A 547 9.90 -5.26 48.37
N GLU A 548 9.04 -4.52 49.06
CA GLU A 548 7.66 -4.93 49.33
C GLU A 548 6.77 -4.90 48.09
N LYS A 549 6.95 -3.91 47.21
CA LYS A 549 6.30 -3.85 45.90
C LYS A 549 6.62 -5.13 45.12
N THR A 550 7.89 -5.51 45.03
CA THR A 550 8.33 -6.74 44.36
C THR A 550 7.60 -7.99 44.89
N LEU A 551 7.43 -8.11 46.21
CA LEU A 551 6.74 -9.25 46.83
C LEU A 551 5.23 -9.27 46.58
N ARG A 552 4.61 -8.09 46.40
CA ARG A 552 3.15 -7.95 46.25
C ARG A 552 2.69 -7.80 44.79
N MET A 553 3.58 -7.47 43.85
CA MET A 553 3.26 -7.32 42.42
C MET A 553 2.57 -8.54 41.82
N GLY A 554 2.93 -9.75 42.25
CA GLY A 554 2.30 -11.00 41.78
C GLY A 554 0.81 -11.16 42.18
N ARG A 555 0.26 -10.25 42.99
CA ARG A 555 -1.16 -10.21 43.37
C ARG A 555 -1.96 -9.16 42.61
N CYS A 556 -1.35 -8.43 41.69
CA CYS A 556 -2.05 -7.43 40.88
C CYS A 556 -2.95 -8.11 39.85
N GLU A 557 -4.17 -7.60 39.73
CA GLU A 557 -5.09 -8.00 38.68
C GLU A 557 -4.94 -7.09 37.45
N MET A 558 -5.22 -7.63 36.27
CA MET A 558 -5.30 -6.85 35.04
C MET A 558 -6.71 -6.27 34.89
N PHE A 559 -6.83 -5.01 34.46
CA PHE A 559 -8.14 -4.45 34.14
C PHE A 559 -8.80 -5.23 32.99
N THR A 560 -10.11 -5.48 33.10
CA THR A 560 -10.85 -6.36 32.19
C THR A 560 -10.98 -5.83 30.76
N ASP A 561 -10.80 -4.53 30.56
CA ASP A 561 -10.91 -3.85 29.27
C ASP A 561 -9.58 -3.74 28.49
N VAL A 562 -8.45 -4.14 29.09
CA VAL A 562 -7.13 -4.09 28.45
C VAL A 562 -7.09 -4.97 27.20
N VAL A 563 -7.48 -6.24 27.33
CA VAL A 563 -7.42 -7.20 26.21
C VAL A 563 -8.35 -6.79 25.06
N PRO A 564 -9.64 -6.47 25.28
CA PRO A 564 -10.51 -5.97 24.21
C PRO A 564 -9.99 -4.71 23.51
N ALA A 565 -9.42 -3.76 24.26
CA ALA A 565 -8.87 -2.53 23.69
C ALA A 565 -7.65 -2.81 22.80
N VAL A 566 -6.70 -3.61 23.28
CA VAL A 566 -5.49 -3.96 22.52
C VAL A 566 -5.83 -4.77 21.27
N GLU A 567 -6.78 -5.71 21.35
CA GLU A 567 -7.25 -6.47 20.18
C GLU A 567 -7.92 -5.56 19.14
N SER A 568 -8.73 -4.60 19.58
CA SER A 568 -9.38 -3.63 18.70
C SER A 568 -8.37 -2.74 17.96
N LEU A 569 -7.36 -2.25 18.69
CA LEU A 569 -6.26 -1.47 18.11
C LEU A 569 -5.42 -2.31 17.13
N ALA A 570 -5.09 -3.55 17.49
CA ALA A 570 -4.37 -4.47 16.60
C ALA A 570 -5.16 -4.78 15.32
N ALA A 571 -6.47 -5.01 15.42
CA ALA A 571 -7.35 -5.21 14.26
C ALA A 571 -7.45 -3.96 13.37
N ALA A 572 -7.28 -2.77 13.94
CA ALA A 572 -7.17 -1.51 13.22
C ALA A 572 -5.76 -1.24 12.64
N GLY A 573 -4.79 -2.12 12.89
CA GLY A 573 -3.39 -1.95 12.48
C GLY A 573 -2.63 -0.90 13.27
N VAL A 574 -3.08 -0.59 14.49
CA VAL A 574 -2.45 0.36 15.41
C VAL A 574 -1.68 -0.43 16.47
N PRO A 575 -0.34 -0.52 16.39
CA PRO A 575 0.45 -1.21 17.39
C PRO A 575 0.36 -0.52 18.75
N VAL A 576 0.44 -1.34 19.80
CA VAL A 576 0.39 -0.88 21.19
C VAL A 576 1.74 -1.13 21.86
N LEU A 577 2.33 -0.07 22.42
CA LEU A 577 3.57 -0.10 23.20
C LEU A 577 3.22 -0.02 24.69
N LEU A 578 3.98 -0.68 25.54
CA LEU A 578 3.84 -0.57 27.00
C LEU A 578 5.12 0.05 27.59
N CYS A 579 4.96 1.14 28.35
CA CYS A 579 6.05 1.85 29.03
C CYS A 579 5.74 1.96 30.52
N SER A 580 6.74 1.73 31.39
CA SER A 580 6.48 1.63 32.83
C SER A 580 7.58 2.24 33.69
N SER A 581 7.16 2.83 34.81
CA SER A 581 8.05 3.19 35.92
C SER A 581 8.36 2.01 36.85
N THR A 582 7.70 0.87 36.65
CA THR A 582 7.97 -0.39 37.34
C THR A 582 9.11 -1.14 36.67
N ARG A 583 9.94 -1.84 37.46
CA ARG A 583 11.13 -2.56 36.96
C ARG A 583 10.78 -3.52 35.83
N ALA A 584 11.60 -3.53 34.78
CA ALA A 584 11.36 -4.32 33.57
C ALA A 584 11.07 -5.82 33.81
N PRO A 585 11.75 -6.54 34.74
CA PRO A 585 11.41 -7.95 35.02
C PRO A 585 9.98 -8.14 35.53
N LEU A 586 9.49 -7.25 36.40
CA LEU A 586 8.15 -7.36 37.00
C LEU A 586 7.04 -7.12 35.99
N VAL A 587 7.24 -6.13 35.11
CA VAL A 587 6.29 -5.83 34.01
C VAL A 587 6.24 -7.02 33.04
N ARG A 588 7.39 -7.61 32.73
CA ARG A 588 7.49 -8.79 31.86
C ARG A 588 6.78 -10.00 32.45
N ASP A 589 7.03 -10.32 33.72
CA ASP A 589 6.40 -11.44 34.43
C ASP A 589 4.87 -11.28 34.47
N PHE A 590 4.37 -10.06 34.73
CA PHE A 590 2.94 -9.76 34.68
C PHE A 590 2.36 -9.97 33.28
N CYS A 591 3.02 -9.44 32.25
CA CYS A 591 2.58 -9.59 30.87
C CYS A 591 2.61 -11.06 30.42
N GLU A 592 3.55 -11.86 30.90
CA GLU A 592 3.60 -13.29 30.62
C GLU A 592 2.44 -14.03 31.28
N HIS A 593 2.16 -13.75 32.55
CA HIS A 593 1.06 -14.34 33.30
C HIS A 593 -0.31 -14.14 32.64
N TYR A 594 -0.57 -12.93 32.11
CA TYR A 594 -1.83 -12.59 31.43
C TYR A 594 -1.78 -12.77 29.90
N GLY A 595 -0.70 -13.31 29.33
CA GLY A 595 -0.58 -13.55 27.89
C GLY A 595 -0.55 -12.27 27.02
N LEU A 596 -0.03 -11.17 27.57
CA LEU A 596 0.05 -9.85 26.91
C LEU A 596 1.31 -9.66 26.06
N LEU A 597 2.37 -10.44 26.29
CA LEU A 597 3.67 -10.26 25.59
C LEU A 597 3.54 -10.33 24.06
N GLN A 598 2.66 -11.18 23.54
CA GLN A 598 2.42 -11.31 22.09
C GLN A 598 1.42 -10.29 21.54
N ARG A 599 0.74 -9.56 22.41
CA ARG A 599 -0.32 -8.59 22.08
C ARG A 599 0.22 -7.17 21.99
N PHE A 600 1.29 -6.87 22.71
CA PHE A 600 2.02 -5.60 22.61
C PHE A 600 3.14 -5.68 21.57
N ALA A 601 3.33 -4.60 20.82
CA ALA A 601 4.45 -4.45 19.89
C ALA A 601 5.79 -4.31 20.64
N SER A 602 5.77 -3.70 21.82
CA SER A 602 6.91 -3.68 22.75
C SER A 602 6.42 -3.62 24.19
N VAL A 603 7.16 -4.26 25.09
CA VAL A 603 6.97 -4.18 26.54
C VAL A 603 8.27 -3.71 27.16
N ASP A 604 8.24 -2.54 27.79
CA ASP A 604 9.40 -1.92 28.42
C ASP A 604 9.10 -1.51 29.86
N GLY A 605 10.14 -1.42 30.67
CA GLY A 605 10.05 -1.02 32.07
C GLY A 605 11.33 -0.38 32.56
N TRP A 606 11.31 0.07 33.81
CA TRP A 606 12.36 0.88 34.39
C TRP A 606 13.67 0.08 34.62
N ASP A 607 14.81 0.71 34.30
CA ASP A 607 16.18 0.29 34.61
C ASP A 607 17.08 1.53 34.85
N PRO A 608 18.24 1.44 35.55
CA PRO A 608 19.14 2.58 35.73
C PRO A 608 19.59 3.19 34.39
N GLY A 609 19.27 4.47 34.17
CA GLY A 609 19.53 5.17 32.91
C GLY A 609 18.45 4.99 31.83
N HIS A 610 17.45 4.13 32.06
CA HIS A 610 16.34 3.84 31.16
C HIS A 610 14.99 4.21 31.80
N THR A 611 14.78 5.51 32.01
CA THR A 611 13.56 6.04 32.62
C THR A 611 12.37 5.94 31.68
N LYS A 612 11.15 6.05 32.21
CA LYS A 612 9.89 5.99 31.42
C LYS A 612 9.85 6.97 30.24
N SER A 613 10.44 8.15 30.38
CA SER A 613 10.58 9.12 29.28
C SER A 613 11.57 8.67 28.21
N VAL A 614 12.68 8.03 28.60
CA VAL A 614 13.63 7.42 27.64
C VAL A 614 13.00 6.20 26.95
N GLN A 615 12.26 5.36 27.69
CA GLN A 615 11.50 4.24 27.14
C GLN A 615 10.52 4.71 26.07
N LEU A 616 9.70 5.74 26.36
CA LEU A 616 8.72 6.23 25.41
C LEU A 616 9.39 6.79 24.15
N VAL A 617 10.43 7.62 24.28
CA VAL A 617 11.15 8.18 23.12
C VAL A 617 11.81 7.09 22.28
N SER A 618 12.54 6.19 22.92
CA SER A 618 13.27 5.12 22.23
C SER A 618 12.34 4.06 21.63
N GLY A 619 11.27 3.68 22.33
CA GLY A 619 10.27 2.73 21.87
C GLY A 619 9.48 3.27 20.67
N VAL A 620 9.08 4.54 20.70
CA VAL A 620 8.43 5.22 19.57
C VAL A 620 9.34 5.24 18.35
N ALA A 621 10.62 5.59 18.53
CA ALA A 621 11.60 5.63 17.45
C ALA A 621 11.93 4.22 16.89
N ALA A 622 12.09 3.22 17.76
CA ALA A 622 12.36 1.84 17.38
C ALA A 622 11.20 1.22 16.59
N ALA A 623 9.96 1.60 16.92
CA ALA A 623 8.77 1.20 16.18
C ALA A 623 8.54 2.02 14.88
N GLY A 624 9.42 2.97 14.56
CA GLY A 624 9.39 3.74 13.32
C GLY A 624 8.33 4.86 13.29
N PHE A 625 7.98 5.41 14.45
CA PHE A 625 7.01 6.50 14.59
C PHE A 625 7.68 7.80 15.06
N ALA A 626 7.09 8.93 14.71
CA ALA A 626 7.40 10.22 15.35
C ALA A 626 6.49 10.43 16.58
N GLY A 627 6.96 11.20 17.58
CA GLY A 627 6.20 11.44 18.81
C GLY A 627 4.74 11.86 18.56
N HIS A 628 4.51 12.84 17.68
CA HIS A 628 3.17 13.36 17.37
C HIS A 628 2.23 12.35 16.68
N GLU A 629 2.75 11.22 16.21
CA GLU A 629 2.00 10.09 15.65
C GLU A 629 1.59 9.07 16.73
N VAL A 630 1.98 9.28 18.00
CA VAL A 630 1.70 8.38 19.11
C VAL A 630 0.85 9.07 20.16
N VAL A 631 -0.15 8.36 20.66
CA VAL A 631 -0.93 8.76 21.84
C VAL A 631 -0.43 7.95 23.02
N PHE A 632 0.07 8.64 24.04
CA PHE A 632 0.38 8.06 25.33
C PHE A 632 -0.86 8.13 26.24
N VAL A 633 -1.23 7.00 26.83
CA VAL A 633 -2.37 6.85 27.74
C VAL A 633 -1.85 6.52 29.13
N GLY A 634 -2.23 7.33 30.11
CA GLY A 634 -1.83 7.13 31.51
C GLY A 634 -2.84 7.74 32.48
N ASP A 635 -2.74 7.38 33.76
CA ASP A 635 -3.67 7.80 34.81
C ASP A 635 -3.13 8.95 35.67
N ALA A 636 -1.85 9.33 35.53
CA ALA A 636 -1.23 10.37 36.35
C ALA A 636 -0.86 11.63 35.58
N ARG A 637 -0.74 12.78 36.27
CA ARG A 637 -0.27 14.05 35.68
C ARG A 637 1.14 13.96 35.13
N ARG A 638 1.99 13.18 35.79
CA ARG A 638 3.38 12.98 35.36
C ARG A 638 3.46 12.24 34.02
N ASP A 639 2.45 11.45 33.65
CA ASP A 639 2.36 10.84 32.33
C ASP A 639 2.11 11.87 31.24
N ALA A 640 1.35 12.92 31.55
CA ALA A 640 1.17 14.06 30.65
C ALA A 640 2.50 14.80 30.43
N ASP A 641 3.35 14.91 31.45
CA ASP A 641 4.67 15.53 31.34
C ASP A 641 5.65 14.63 30.57
N VAL A 642 5.63 13.32 30.82
CA VAL A 642 6.39 12.33 30.03
C VAL A 642 5.98 12.41 28.56
N ALA A 643 4.68 12.43 28.27
CA ALA A 643 4.16 12.55 26.93
C ALA A 643 4.65 13.83 26.24
N ARG A 644 4.59 14.97 26.96
CA ARG A 644 5.06 16.27 26.48
C ARG A 644 6.57 16.25 26.17
N SER A 645 7.37 15.62 27.02
CA SER A 645 8.82 15.49 26.82
C SER A 645 9.18 14.63 25.60
N ALA A 646 8.37 13.60 25.32
CA ALA A 646 8.55 12.72 24.18
C ALA A 646 7.93 13.28 22.88
N GLY A 647 7.28 14.44 22.93
CA GLY A 647 6.55 15.02 21.81
C GLY A 647 5.32 14.20 21.39
N THR A 648 4.81 13.34 22.29
CA THR A 648 3.62 12.51 22.06
C THR A 648 2.35 13.24 22.50
N ARG A 649 1.20 12.79 21.96
CA ARG A 649 -0.12 13.25 22.43
C ARG A 649 -0.46 12.53 23.72
N PHE A 650 -1.25 13.15 24.59
CA PHE A 650 -1.64 12.54 25.88
C PHE A 650 -3.15 12.38 25.97
N VAL A 651 -3.60 11.21 26.43
CA VAL A 651 -4.96 10.94 26.88
C VAL A 651 -4.90 10.42 28.31
N GLY A 652 -5.61 11.10 29.20
CA GLY A 652 -5.78 10.67 30.57
C GLY A 652 -6.78 9.52 30.70
N LEU A 653 -6.53 8.60 31.61
CA LEU A 653 -7.43 7.50 31.94
C LEU A 653 -7.85 7.60 33.40
N VAL A 654 -9.15 7.66 33.67
CA VAL A 654 -9.68 7.66 35.04
C VAL A 654 -10.51 6.39 35.23
N ARG A 655 -9.98 5.48 36.05
CA ARG A 655 -10.63 4.20 36.37
C ARG A 655 -11.74 4.39 37.41
N ALA A 656 -12.87 3.70 37.22
CA ALA A 656 -13.94 3.70 38.20
C ALA A 656 -13.45 3.16 39.55
N GLY A 657 -13.71 3.89 40.64
CA GLY A 657 -13.26 3.50 41.99
C GLY A 657 -11.83 3.95 42.35
N HIS A 658 -11.11 4.58 41.41
CA HIS A 658 -9.79 5.17 41.66
C HIS A 658 -9.86 6.70 41.80
N PRO A 659 -8.91 7.32 42.51
CA PRO A 659 -8.81 8.79 42.57
C PRO A 659 -8.59 9.40 41.18
N ASP A 660 -9.28 10.51 40.89
CA ASP A 660 -9.02 11.29 39.68
C ASP A 660 -7.76 12.17 39.88
N CYS A 661 -6.60 11.61 39.55
CA CYS A 661 -5.32 12.32 39.59
C CYS A 661 -5.20 13.38 38.48
N LEU A 662 -6.08 13.36 37.47
CA LEU A 662 -6.04 14.21 36.28
C LEU A 662 -7.02 15.40 36.35
N ALA A 663 -7.84 15.49 37.40
CA ALA A 663 -8.75 16.59 37.65
C ALA A 663 -8.05 17.95 37.51
N GLY A 664 -8.62 18.85 36.68
CA GLY A 664 -8.07 20.19 36.46
C GLY A 664 -6.78 20.27 35.62
N SER A 665 -6.29 19.15 35.06
CA SER A 665 -5.10 19.14 34.19
C SER A 665 -5.34 19.73 32.80
N GLY A 666 -6.60 19.83 32.37
CA GLY A 666 -6.98 20.21 31.00
C GLY A 666 -6.71 19.10 29.96
N ALA A 667 -6.19 17.95 30.37
CA ALA A 667 -6.06 16.78 29.51
C ALA A 667 -7.43 16.18 29.18
N LYS A 668 -7.55 15.59 27.99
CA LYS A 668 -8.73 14.77 27.67
C LYS A 668 -8.68 13.49 28.49
N VAL A 669 -9.79 13.14 29.14
CA VAL A 669 -9.90 11.97 29.99
C VAL A 669 -10.93 10.98 29.42
N VAL A 670 -10.61 9.70 29.45
CA VAL A 670 -11.53 8.58 29.14
C VAL A 670 -11.77 7.73 30.38
N GLY A 671 -12.91 7.04 30.46
CA GLY A 671 -13.28 6.20 31.61
C GLY A 671 -12.79 4.75 31.51
N SER A 672 -12.35 4.33 30.32
CA SER A 672 -11.83 2.99 30.06
C SER A 672 -10.86 3.03 28.87
N LEU A 673 -10.01 2.02 28.72
CA LEU A 673 -9.15 1.84 27.54
C LEU A 673 -9.95 1.48 26.27
N SER A 674 -11.19 1.00 26.42
CA SER A 674 -12.07 0.68 25.29
C SER A 674 -12.71 1.91 24.64
N GLU A 675 -12.74 3.05 25.35
CA GLU A 675 -13.20 4.36 24.85
C GLU A 675 -12.10 5.10 24.09
#